data_AF-A0A8H5GGF9-F1
#
_entry.id   AF-A0A8H5GGF9-F1
#
_cell.length_a   1.000
_cell.length_b   1.000
_cell.length_c   1.000
_cell.angle_alpha   90.00
_cell.angle_beta   90.00
_cell.angle_gamma   90.00
#
_symmetry.space_group_name_H-M   'P 1'
#
loop_
_entity.id
_entity.type
_entity.pdbx_description
1 polymer ?
#
loop_
_entity_poly.entity_id
_entity_poly.type
_entity_poly.pdbx_seq_one_letter_code
_entity_poly.pdbx_strand_id
1 'polypeptide(L)'
;MEYAACDAEDNAARASVDSIQSVEASRHLLVRSIKDPIHDYIPVHALLSKFIDTRHFQRLREVKQLGTSSFVWPGATHSRFEHSLGVAYLSRLLASRLQSNQPELNITDRDIDCVEIAGLCHDLGHGPWSHVWDSMFIPRVLPGRRWWHELGSEMMLDHMIAEYGIPITAKDQRFVKALIAGDPSKCSPDEKRFLFDIVANKRNGLDVDKFDYIQRDSQLIGEPIRIDSNRIVNSARVIEEQICYDIKDANQLYEICATRFKLHKMIYNHKAAKAIEYMIIDALLAAEPHLRIAERVFDPEKFIFLNDSILNQIESSTVPELAKSRAIVRRIRDRDLYKMVDYKVVEWPFRTLFRDKVTSKKIVDEVKRRASSDPLPDDFPELEEEDVIVDLCTMHYGMKEENPLKFVKFYSKRNPSKKGDYSTLQPERFAEVLLRIYTKKPEYWGRVQAGYRQILDSISIEETNTVDSITPPATEPPSTPPAQVSSFTLDAGTSVGTNAQQAGTHGRAFPFALLQENIYSLMSSNASFDYAALFGIHSVAAAVVFTVIYVPLAFYFVWRAVTRFNYVFVFLTIFCIIRVVGFAIRAVLAGSESAASNLGLVIADQILFGMGFSGLLFSTFSLQSDRERIAGLRYKHPLILVLTHRRFYHVIIVAAVVLIIVGTNMLTSDNPDGRDLGNTLRTAGTWILFGMTVLQGLRSGAFVYHESAKYPKVEAKTRSFGDKYAAWLLALISGLLLWRMIYSVITIRQSQHESTYYPLNALPEFLCVCVYGVSGLVLSRAEIKEKDMELEGYRNRPVSGPTVA
;
A
#
# COMPACT_ATOMS: atom_id res chain seq x y z
N MET A 1 27.45 -0.34 71.52
CA MET A 1 26.13 -0.09 70.91
C MET A 1 26.21 0.72 69.63
N GLU A 2 27.25 1.50 69.36
CA GLU A 2 27.41 2.24 68.09
C GLU A 2 27.80 1.39 66.87
N TYR A 3 28.54 0.28 67.04
CA TYR A 3 28.93 -0.57 65.91
C TYR A 3 27.77 -1.36 65.29
N ALA A 4 26.76 -1.75 66.09
CA ALA A 4 25.61 -2.51 65.60
C ALA A 4 24.56 -1.66 64.88
N ALA A 5 24.56 -0.34 65.09
CA ALA A 5 23.66 0.59 64.41
C ALA A 5 24.15 0.94 62.99
N CYS A 6 25.47 1.05 62.81
CA CYS A 6 26.09 1.31 61.51
C CYS A 6 25.87 0.12 60.54
N ASP A 7 26.05 -1.12 61.01
CA ASP A 7 25.85 -2.31 60.19
C ASP A 7 24.37 -2.56 59.81
N ALA A 8 23.42 -2.05 60.61
CA ALA A 8 21.99 -2.17 60.31
C ALA A 8 21.55 -1.14 59.25
N GLU A 9 22.08 0.08 59.30
CA GLU A 9 21.86 1.10 58.26
C GLU A 9 22.53 0.72 56.92
N ASP A 10 23.73 0.14 56.96
CA ASP A 10 24.47 -0.26 55.76
C ASP A 10 23.86 -1.51 55.10
N ASN A 11 23.28 -2.43 55.88
CA ASN A 11 22.50 -3.57 55.37
C ASN A 11 21.12 -3.16 54.85
N ALA A 12 20.46 -2.17 55.46
CA ALA A 12 19.20 -1.61 54.93
C ALA A 12 19.43 -0.83 53.63
N ALA A 13 20.54 -0.08 53.55
CA ALA A 13 20.98 0.60 52.35
C ALA A 13 21.33 -0.41 51.24
N ARG A 14 22.10 -1.46 51.53
CA ARG A 14 22.39 -2.56 50.57
C ARG A 14 21.14 -3.30 50.12
N ALA A 15 20.23 -3.66 51.03
CA ALA A 15 18.96 -4.31 50.66
C ALA A 15 18.08 -3.39 49.80
N SER A 16 18.10 -2.07 50.05
CA SER A 16 17.41 -1.09 49.20
C SER A 16 18.06 -0.98 47.82
N VAL A 17 19.40 -0.96 47.73
CA VAL A 17 20.17 -0.90 46.48
C VAL A 17 20.00 -2.18 45.66
N ASP A 18 20.04 -3.35 46.30
CA ASP A 18 19.78 -4.64 45.65
C ASP A 18 18.32 -4.75 45.17
N SER A 19 17.37 -4.22 45.94
CA SER A 19 15.96 -4.14 45.50
C SER A 19 15.78 -3.21 44.29
N ILE A 20 16.46 -2.06 44.27
CA ILE A 20 16.42 -1.09 43.17
C ILE A 20 17.11 -1.66 41.92
N GLN A 21 18.27 -2.30 42.07
CA GLN A 21 18.98 -2.98 40.98
C GLN A 21 18.19 -4.16 40.41
N SER A 22 17.49 -4.94 41.26
CA SER A 22 16.61 -6.03 40.80
C SER A 22 15.38 -5.52 40.04
N VAL A 23 14.84 -4.37 40.43
CA VAL A 23 13.73 -3.70 39.74
C VAL A 23 14.20 -3.10 38.42
N GLU A 24 15.36 -2.42 38.38
CA GLU A 24 15.95 -1.89 37.14
C GLU A 24 16.29 -2.99 36.13
N ALA A 25 16.93 -4.08 36.56
CA ALA A 25 17.23 -5.22 35.70
C ALA A 25 15.97 -5.89 35.11
N SER A 26 14.85 -5.84 35.83
CA SER A 26 13.58 -6.40 35.39
C SER A 26 12.82 -5.49 34.39
N ARG A 27 13.14 -4.19 34.30
CA ARG A 27 12.40 -3.23 33.44
C ARG A 27 12.57 -3.50 31.96
N HIS A 28 13.77 -3.91 31.54
CA HIS A 28 14.11 -4.21 30.14
C HIS A 28 13.99 -5.69 29.79
N LEU A 29 13.43 -6.51 30.69
CA LEU A 29 13.11 -7.89 30.36
C LEU A 29 12.06 -7.89 29.24
N LEU A 30 12.36 -8.54 28.12
CA LEU A 30 11.40 -8.77 27.05
C LEU A 30 10.30 -9.70 27.58
N VAL A 31 9.07 -9.19 27.69
CA VAL A 31 7.92 -9.95 28.19
C VAL A 31 7.19 -10.66 27.05
N ARG A 32 7.00 -9.95 25.94
CA ARG A 32 6.29 -10.47 24.76
C ARG A 32 6.69 -9.70 23.50
N SER A 33 6.28 -10.22 22.34
CA SER A 33 6.37 -9.53 21.06
C SER A 33 4.99 -9.43 20.42
N ILE A 34 4.67 -8.27 19.86
CA ILE A 34 3.40 -8.03 19.17
C ILE A 34 3.66 -8.04 17.66
N LYS A 35 2.89 -8.84 16.92
CA LYS A 35 2.93 -8.86 15.46
C LYS A 35 2.17 -7.67 14.90
N ASP A 36 2.89 -6.76 14.27
CA ASP A 36 2.41 -5.57 13.57
C ASP A 36 2.61 -5.73 12.04
N PRO A 37 1.64 -5.31 11.22
CA PRO A 37 1.72 -5.44 9.76
C PRO A 37 2.73 -4.48 9.10
N ILE A 38 3.22 -3.47 9.81
CA ILE A 38 4.15 -2.45 9.31
C ILE A 38 5.57 -2.75 9.78
N HIS A 39 5.74 -3.00 11.07
CA HIS A 39 7.04 -3.15 11.75
C HIS A 39 7.42 -4.59 12.09
N ASP A 40 6.61 -5.57 11.68
CA ASP A 40 6.79 -7.00 11.99
C ASP A 40 6.65 -7.32 13.50
N TYR A 41 7.69 -7.74 14.21
CA TYR A 41 7.59 -8.08 15.63
C TYR A 41 8.07 -6.91 16.49
N ILE A 42 7.14 -6.21 17.13
CA ILE A 42 7.44 -5.13 18.09
C ILE A 42 7.75 -5.76 19.46
N PRO A 43 8.97 -5.59 20.01
CA PRO A 43 9.31 -6.06 21.34
C PRO A 43 8.62 -5.23 22.42
N VAL A 44 8.06 -5.89 23.43
CA VAL A 44 7.43 -5.23 24.59
C VAL A 44 8.17 -5.63 25.85
N HIS A 45 8.89 -4.66 26.42
CA HIS A 45 9.61 -4.80 27.68
C HIS A 45 8.66 -4.66 28.88
N ALA A 46 9.09 -5.14 30.05
CA ALA A 46 8.25 -5.16 31.25
C ALA A 46 7.72 -3.78 31.65
N LEU A 47 8.53 -2.71 31.55
CA LEU A 47 8.06 -1.35 31.83
C LEU A 47 6.97 -0.93 30.84
N LEU A 48 7.21 -1.08 29.53
CA LEU A 48 6.25 -0.69 28.49
C LEU A 48 4.93 -1.47 28.60
N SER A 49 5.00 -2.76 28.96
CA SER A 49 3.81 -3.59 29.16
C SER A 49 2.87 -3.03 30.22
N LYS A 50 3.41 -2.39 31.28
CA LYS A 50 2.60 -1.77 32.34
C LYS A 50 1.78 -0.58 31.85
N PHE A 51 2.19 0.10 30.78
CA PHE A 51 1.39 1.15 30.13
C PHE A 51 0.38 0.54 29.16
N ILE A 52 0.81 -0.44 28.36
CA ILE A 52 -0.02 -1.08 27.34
C ILE A 52 -1.24 -1.79 27.97
N ASP A 53 -1.03 -2.50 29.08
CA ASP A 53 -2.06 -3.32 29.73
C ASP A 53 -2.92 -2.51 30.72
N THR A 54 -3.33 -1.31 30.31
CA THR A 54 -4.21 -0.40 31.08
C THR A 54 -5.48 -0.07 30.31
N ARG A 55 -6.58 0.24 31.00
CA ARG A 55 -7.83 0.66 30.34
C ARG A 55 -7.66 1.93 29.50
N HIS A 56 -6.78 2.84 29.93
CA HIS A 56 -6.43 4.07 29.23
C HIS A 56 -5.84 3.81 27.84
N PHE A 57 -4.90 2.86 27.73
CA PHE A 57 -4.27 2.53 26.47
C PHE A 57 -5.15 1.59 25.63
N GLN A 58 -5.77 0.57 26.24
CA GLN A 58 -6.63 -0.38 25.53
C GLN A 58 -7.86 0.30 24.87
N ARG A 59 -8.35 1.41 25.43
CA ARG A 59 -9.38 2.25 24.82
C ARG A 59 -9.05 2.64 23.37
N LEU A 60 -7.79 2.86 23.04
CA LEU A 60 -7.38 3.32 21.70
C LEU A 60 -7.77 2.34 20.59
N ARG A 61 -8.09 1.08 20.93
CA ARG A 61 -8.64 0.09 19.99
C ARG A 61 -9.98 0.49 19.40
N GLU A 62 -10.73 1.31 20.14
CA GLU A 62 -12.08 1.75 19.79
C GLU A 62 -12.11 3.18 19.22
N VAL A 63 -10.93 3.75 18.95
CA VAL A 63 -10.78 5.07 18.32
C VAL A 63 -10.08 4.88 16.97
N LYS A 64 -10.82 5.07 15.88
CA LYS A 64 -10.25 4.90 14.53
C LYS A 64 -9.21 5.97 14.20
N GLN A 65 -8.08 5.54 13.64
CA GLN A 65 -6.99 6.43 13.22
C GLN A 65 -7.51 7.47 12.21
N LEU A 66 -8.17 6.98 11.15
CA LEU A 66 -8.68 7.80 10.05
C LEU A 66 -10.15 8.17 10.19
N GLY A 67 -10.72 8.02 11.39
CA GLY A 67 -12.11 8.38 11.71
C GLY A 67 -13.11 7.85 10.69
N THR A 68 -13.77 8.78 9.99
CA THR A 68 -14.85 8.49 9.02
C THR A 68 -14.35 7.93 7.69
N SER A 69 -13.04 7.91 7.44
CA SER A 69 -12.47 7.35 6.21
C SER A 69 -12.85 5.89 6.00
N SER A 70 -13.09 5.13 7.08
CA SER A 70 -13.58 3.75 7.04
C SER A 70 -14.91 3.59 6.29
N PHE A 71 -15.73 4.64 6.23
CA PHE A 71 -16.98 4.66 5.47
C PHE A 71 -16.75 4.85 3.95
N VAL A 72 -15.54 5.17 3.52
CA VAL A 72 -15.16 5.36 2.11
C VAL A 72 -14.19 4.28 1.67
N TRP A 73 -13.17 4.01 2.48
CA TRP A 73 -12.20 2.94 2.33
C TRP A 73 -12.46 1.87 3.39
N PRO A 74 -13.10 0.74 3.05
CA PRO A 74 -13.42 -0.30 4.02
C PRO A 74 -12.18 -0.91 4.69
N GLY A 75 -10.99 -0.81 4.07
CA GLY A 75 -9.72 -1.25 4.65
C GLY A 75 -9.16 -0.35 5.75
N ALA A 76 -9.58 0.93 5.81
CA ALA A 76 -9.14 1.92 6.80
C ALA A 76 -9.80 1.70 8.18
N THR A 77 -9.69 0.48 8.69
CA THR A 77 -10.31 0.04 9.95
C THR A 77 -9.40 0.16 11.15
N HIS A 78 -8.11 0.46 10.92
CA HIS A 78 -7.08 0.52 11.96
C HIS A 78 -7.37 1.63 12.97
N SER A 79 -6.89 1.37 14.19
CA SER A 79 -7.12 2.19 15.37
C SER A 79 -5.86 2.92 15.81
N ARG A 80 -6.03 3.89 16.71
CA ARG A 80 -4.94 4.61 17.36
C ARG A 80 -4.03 3.66 18.14
N PHE A 81 -4.52 2.51 18.61
CA PHE A 81 -3.76 1.54 19.40
C PHE A 81 -2.52 1.01 18.66
N GLU A 82 -2.69 0.42 17.48
CA GLU A 82 -1.59 -0.14 16.71
C GLU A 82 -0.65 0.94 16.16
N HIS A 83 -1.17 2.13 15.87
CA HIS A 83 -0.35 3.30 15.53
C HIS A 83 0.56 3.70 16.69
N SER A 84 0.02 3.88 17.91
CA SER A 84 0.81 4.21 19.09
C SER A 84 1.88 3.16 19.42
N LEU A 85 1.61 1.87 19.19
CA LEU A 85 2.64 0.82 19.31
C LEU A 85 3.78 1.00 18.29
N GLY A 86 3.45 1.33 17.04
CA GLY A 86 4.43 1.60 16.01
C GLY A 86 5.27 2.85 16.28
N VAL A 87 4.65 3.91 16.80
CA VAL A 87 5.35 5.14 17.21
C VAL A 87 6.29 4.87 18.38
N ALA A 88 5.87 4.10 19.39
CA ALA A 88 6.74 3.67 20.48
C ALA A 88 7.97 2.89 19.97
N TYR A 89 7.75 1.93 19.08
CA TYR A 89 8.82 1.14 18.46
C TYR A 89 9.84 2.02 17.72
N LEU A 90 9.38 2.92 16.85
CA LEU A 90 10.25 3.81 16.10
C LEU A 90 10.96 4.83 17.01
N SER A 91 10.30 5.28 18.08
CA SER A 91 10.89 6.16 19.10
C SER A 91 12.08 5.49 19.78
N ARG A 92 11.92 4.24 20.26
CA ARG A 92 13.01 3.46 20.86
C ARG A 92 14.12 3.20 19.83
N LEU A 93 13.75 2.81 18.61
CA LEU A 93 14.70 2.50 17.55
C LEU A 93 15.60 3.71 17.22
N LEU A 94 15.02 4.89 17.06
CA LEU A 94 15.76 6.13 16.78
C LEU A 94 16.65 6.54 17.95
N ALA A 95 16.10 6.57 19.18
CA ALA A 95 16.87 6.95 20.36
C ALA A 95 18.05 5.99 20.62
N SER A 96 17.83 4.69 20.51
CA SER A 96 18.87 3.66 20.67
C SER A 96 19.94 3.75 19.59
N ARG A 97 19.54 4.11 18.36
CA ARG A 97 20.48 4.31 17.24
C ARG A 97 21.37 5.52 17.47
N LEU A 98 20.80 6.63 17.94
CA LEU A 98 21.58 7.82 18.30
C LEU A 98 22.54 7.53 19.46
N GLN A 99 22.08 6.80 20.49
CA GLN A 99 22.91 6.37 21.62
C GLN A 99 24.12 5.56 21.14
N SER A 100 23.88 4.57 20.27
CA SER A 100 24.93 3.67 19.76
C SER A 100 25.92 4.38 18.82
N ASN A 101 25.42 5.27 17.96
CA ASN A 101 26.23 5.92 16.92
C ASN A 101 27.01 7.14 17.46
N GLN A 102 26.53 7.76 18.53
CA GLN A 102 27.12 8.96 19.12
C GLN A 102 27.15 8.87 20.65
N PRO A 103 28.03 8.02 21.22
CA PRO A 103 28.14 7.86 22.67
C PRO A 103 28.41 9.17 23.42
N GLU A 104 29.02 10.16 22.76
CA GLU A 104 29.28 11.50 23.32
C GLU A 104 28.00 12.27 23.70
N LEU A 105 26.84 11.86 23.18
CA LEU A 105 25.54 12.45 23.53
C LEU A 105 25.06 12.03 24.92
N ASN A 106 25.69 11.03 25.55
CA ASN A 106 25.34 10.51 26.87
C ASN A 106 23.85 10.16 27.03
N ILE A 107 23.23 9.62 25.96
CA ILE A 107 21.84 9.13 25.99
C ILE A 107 21.79 7.93 26.93
N THR A 108 21.00 8.02 27.99
CA THR A 108 20.86 6.96 28.99
C THR A 108 19.69 6.04 28.63
N ASP A 109 19.63 4.85 29.23
CA ASP A 109 18.48 3.96 29.04
C ASP A 109 17.18 4.57 29.58
N ARG A 110 17.28 5.40 30.63
CA ARG A 110 16.19 6.23 31.13
C ARG A 110 15.66 7.17 30.05
N ASP A 111 16.53 7.79 29.26
CA ASP A 111 16.11 8.70 28.18
C ASP A 111 15.38 7.94 27.08
N ILE A 112 15.87 6.75 26.73
CA ILE A 112 15.24 5.87 25.75
C ILE A 112 13.85 5.43 26.23
N ASP A 113 13.73 5.02 27.49
CA ASP A 113 12.44 4.62 28.07
C ASP A 113 11.46 5.79 28.09
N CYS A 114 11.90 7.01 28.45
CA CYS A 114 11.04 8.20 28.43
C CYS A 114 10.55 8.53 27.01
N VAL A 115 11.43 8.43 26.00
CA VAL A 115 11.09 8.68 24.60
C VAL A 115 10.16 7.61 24.05
N GLU A 116 10.37 6.34 24.39
CA GLU A 116 9.47 5.23 24.02
C GLU A 116 8.08 5.38 24.66
N ILE A 117 8.01 5.72 25.95
CA ILE A 117 6.74 5.96 26.66
C ILE A 117 6.03 7.19 26.07
N ALA A 118 6.74 8.26 25.74
CA ALA A 118 6.16 9.42 25.06
C ALA A 118 5.58 9.03 23.69
N GLY A 119 6.31 8.26 22.89
CA GLY A 119 5.82 7.72 21.62
C GLY A 119 4.59 6.82 21.79
N LEU A 120 4.54 5.98 22.83
CA LEU A 120 3.38 5.15 23.16
C LEU A 120 2.16 6.00 23.56
N CYS A 121 2.37 7.05 24.36
CA CYS A 121 1.29 7.75 25.04
C CYS A 121 0.83 9.03 24.34
N HIS A 122 1.48 9.45 23.24
CA HIS A 122 1.20 10.73 22.58
C HIS A 122 -0.26 10.88 22.13
N ASP A 123 -0.94 9.77 21.86
CA ASP A 123 -2.29 9.70 21.28
C ASP A 123 -3.39 9.29 22.27
N LEU A 124 -3.07 9.13 23.56
CA LEU A 124 -4.05 8.78 24.61
C LEU A 124 -5.25 9.75 24.67
N GLY A 125 -5.01 11.01 24.30
CA GLY A 125 -5.96 12.11 24.34
C GLY A 125 -6.92 12.22 23.16
N HIS A 126 -6.82 11.36 22.16
CA HIS A 126 -7.75 11.40 21.02
C HIS A 126 -9.17 11.00 21.43
N GLY A 127 -10.16 11.82 21.06
CA GLY A 127 -11.58 11.53 21.21
C GLY A 127 -12.17 10.72 20.04
N PRO A 128 -13.49 10.47 20.05
CA PRO A 128 -14.20 9.79 18.97
C PRO A 128 -13.92 10.38 17.58
N TRP A 129 -13.58 9.52 16.61
CA TRP A 129 -13.16 9.88 15.26
C TRP A 129 -11.96 10.84 15.21
N SER A 130 -11.06 10.75 16.19
CA SER A 130 -9.77 11.44 16.19
C SER A 130 -9.91 12.97 16.04
N HIS A 131 -9.48 13.55 14.92
CA HIS A 131 -9.46 15.00 14.71
C HIS A 131 -10.86 15.62 14.51
N VAL A 132 -11.88 14.82 14.24
CA VAL A 132 -13.26 15.32 14.20
C VAL A 132 -13.63 15.88 15.57
N TRP A 133 -13.16 15.25 16.65
CA TRP A 133 -13.49 15.62 18.00
C TRP A 133 -12.89 16.97 18.41
N ASP A 134 -11.57 17.11 18.31
CA ASP A 134 -10.85 18.30 18.78
C ASP A 134 -10.96 19.48 17.82
N SER A 135 -11.06 19.23 16.52
CA SER A 135 -11.02 20.27 15.49
C SER A 135 -12.41 20.76 15.06
N MET A 136 -13.46 19.95 15.31
CA MET A 136 -14.82 20.31 14.88
C MET A 136 -15.85 20.29 16.02
N PHE A 137 -15.87 19.27 16.88
CA PHE A 137 -16.90 19.14 17.92
C PHE A 137 -16.67 20.09 19.11
N ILE A 138 -15.54 19.95 19.80
CA ILE A 138 -15.25 20.72 21.02
C ILE A 138 -15.30 22.25 20.78
N PRO A 139 -14.73 22.81 19.69
CA PRO A 139 -14.79 24.24 19.44
C PRO A 139 -16.22 24.79 19.26
N ARG A 140 -17.17 23.96 18.80
CA ARG A 140 -18.57 24.35 18.61
C ARG A 140 -19.38 24.30 19.91
N VAL A 141 -19.10 23.33 20.78
CA VAL A 141 -19.85 23.15 22.04
C VAL A 141 -19.30 23.99 23.18
N LEU A 142 -17.98 24.10 23.29
CA LEU A 142 -17.29 24.78 24.38
C LEU A 142 -16.46 25.96 23.85
N PRO A 143 -17.10 26.97 23.23
CA PRO A 143 -16.38 28.13 22.71
C PRO A 143 -15.62 28.83 23.86
N GLY A 144 -14.33 29.05 23.67
CA GLY A 144 -13.44 29.67 24.66
C GLY A 144 -12.70 28.71 25.58
N ARG A 145 -13.07 27.42 25.64
CA ARG A 145 -12.22 26.39 26.28
C ARG A 145 -11.25 25.82 25.26
N ARG A 146 -9.96 25.94 25.55
CA ARG A 146 -8.91 25.36 24.72
C ARG A 146 -8.71 23.90 25.07
N TRP A 147 -8.89 23.03 24.09
CA TRP A 147 -8.63 21.61 24.18
C TRP A 147 -8.02 21.11 22.87
N TRP A 148 -7.05 20.21 22.98
CA TRP A 148 -6.44 19.47 21.88
C TRP A 148 -5.99 18.11 22.42
N HIS A 149 -5.80 17.14 21.52
CA HIS A 149 -5.53 15.76 21.94
C HIS A 149 -4.22 15.64 22.74
N GLU A 150 -3.18 16.44 22.49
CA GLU A 150 -1.96 16.38 23.31
C GLU A 150 -2.20 16.74 24.78
N LEU A 151 -3.08 17.72 25.09
CA LEU A 151 -3.46 18.03 26.48
C LEU A 151 -4.23 16.87 27.12
N GLY A 152 -5.10 16.22 26.35
CA GLY A 152 -5.78 15.01 26.79
C GLY A 152 -4.83 13.85 27.05
N SER A 153 -3.76 13.72 26.25
CA SER A 153 -2.74 12.70 26.44
C SER A 153 -1.96 12.91 27.73
N GLU A 154 -1.59 14.16 28.05
CA GLU A 154 -0.96 14.49 29.33
C GLU A 154 -1.87 14.13 30.52
N MET A 155 -3.16 14.48 30.46
CA MET A 155 -4.15 14.17 31.51
C MET A 155 -4.35 12.66 31.69
N MET A 156 -4.52 11.93 30.58
CA MET A 156 -4.71 10.48 30.59
C MET A 156 -3.48 9.75 31.10
N LEU A 157 -2.28 10.22 30.77
CA LEU A 157 -1.02 9.69 31.28
C LEU A 157 -0.91 9.87 32.80
N ASP A 158 -1.19 11.08 33.30
CA ASP A 158 -1.15 11.38 34.74
C ASP A 158 -2.10 10.45 35.51
N HIS A 159 -3.31 10.24 35.00
CA HIS A 159 -4.28 9.32 35.61
C HIS A 159 -3.87 7.86 35.53
N MET A 160 -3.35 7.41 34.38
CA MET A 160 -2.89 6.04 34.17
C MET A 160 -1.78 5.67 35.16
N ILE A 161 -0.80 6.56 35.34
CA ILE A 161 0.31 6.35 36.27
C ILE A 161 -0.19 6.25 37.71
N ALA A 162 -1.07 7.16 38.12
CA ALA A 162 -1.61 7.20 39.47
C ALA A 162 -2.46 5.96 39.81
N GLU A 163 -3.32 5.53 38.89
CA GLU A 163 -4.24 4.41 39.11
C GLU A 163 -3.51 3.06 39.20
N TYR A 164 -2.56 2.82 38.30
CA TYR A 164 -1.86 1.53 38.21
C TYR A 164 -0.55 1.49 38.99
N GLY A 165 -0.16 2.58 39.66
CA GLY A 165 1.10 2.67 40.39
C GLY A 165 2.32 2.39 39.51
N ILE A 166 2.32 2.92 38.27
CA ILE A 166 3.38 2.63 37.30
C ILE A 166 4.70 3.24 37.81
N PRO A 167 5.82 2.49 37.87
CA PRO A 167 7.06 2.96 38.47
C PRO A 167 7.81 3.95 37.57
N ILE A 168 7.40 5.21 37.59
CA ILE A 168 8.03 6.34 36.89
C ILE A 168 8.22 7.49 37.88
N THR A 169 9.38 8.15 37.84
CA THR A 169 9.63 9.28 38.73
C THR A 169 8.82 10.50 38.29
N ALA A 170 8.50 11.41 39.21
CA ALA A 170 7.81 12.64 38.87
C ALA A 170 8.61 13.53 37.88
N LYS A 171 9.95 13.44 37.89
CA LYS A 171 10.81 14.12 36.91
C LYS A 171 10.60 13.52 35.51
N ASP A 172 10.63 12.19 35.40
CA ASP A 172 10.48 11.47 34.14
C ASP A 172 9.07 11.63 33.57
N GLN A 173 8.04 11.58 34.42
CA GLN A 173 6.66 11.84 34.02
C GLN A 173 6.51 13.24 33.41
N ARG A 174 7.12 14.28 34.01
CA ARG A 174 7.14 15.63 33.41
C ARG A 174 7.90 15.65 32.08
N PHE A 175 9.01 14.93 31.99
CA PHE A 175 9.77 14.84 30.75
C PHE A 175 9.00 14.15 29.62
N VAL A 176 8.34 13.02 29.90
CA VAL A 176 7.44 12.33 28.95
C VAL A 176 6.35 13.26 28.45
N LYS A 177 5.69 14.01 29.35
CA LYS A 177 4.67 15.01 28.97
C LYS A 177 5.24 16.13 28.10
N ALA A 178 6.43 16.62 28.42
CA ALA A 178 7.12 17.62 27.62
C ALA A 178 7.42 17.10 26.20
N LEU A 179 7.86 15.85 26.07
CA LEU A 179 8.10 15.19 24.77
C LEU A 179 6.81 15.04 23.95
N ILE A 180 5.69 14.63 24.58
CA ILE A 180 4.37 14.56 23.93
C ILE A 180 3.94 15.94 23.41
N ALA A 181 4.10 16.98 24.23
CA ALA A 181 3.77 18.35 23.84
C ALA A 181 4.73 18.91 22.77
N GLY A 182 5.94 18.35 22.67
CA GLY A 182 7.04 18.91 21.86
C GLY A 182 7.56 20.23 22.42
N ASP A 183 7.51 20.43 23.74
CA ASP A 183 7.84 21.69 24.41
C ASP A 183 8.90 21.50 25.51
N PRO A 184 10.18 21.81 25.22
CA PRO A 184 11.28 21.70 26.18
C PRO A 184 11.13 22.59 27.43
N SER A 185 10.30 23.63 27.38
CA SER A 185 10.10 24.53 28.54
C SER A 185 9.31 23.87 29.67
N LYS A 186 8.63 22.74 29.40
CA LYS A 186 7.82 22.00 30.37
C LYS A 186 8.62 20.99 31.21
N CYS A 187 9.92 20.81 30.93
CA CYS A 187 10.77 19.90 31.69
C CYS A 187 12.01 20.60 32.26
N SER A 188 12.86 19.82 32.89
CA SER A 188 14.11 20.30 33.47
C SER A 188 15.09 20.71 32.35
N PRO A 189 15.88 21.79 32.52
CA PRO A 189 16.79 22.28 31.47
C PRO A 189 18.00 21.37 31.20
N ASP A 190 18.26 20.38 32.05
CA ASP A 190 19.28 19.34 31.83
C ASP A 190 18.83 18.25 30.83
N GLU A 191 17.56 18.24 30.42
CA GLU A 191 17.06 17.29 29.43
C GLU A 191 17.62 17.61 28.03
N LYS A 192 17.93 16.56 27.28
CA LYS A 192 18.62 16.67 25.99
C LYS A 192 17.67 17.17 24.91
N ARG A 193 17.91 18.39 24.40
CA ARG A 193 16.99 19.09 23.49
C ARG A 193 16.68 18.35 22.18
N PHE A 194 17.64 17.61 21.63
CA PHE A 194 17.44 16.85 20.40
C PHE A 194 16.43 15.69 20.55
N LEU A 195 16.11 15.25 21.76
CA LEU A 195 15.11 14.19 21.98
C LEU A 195 13.68 14.65 21.63
N PHE A 196 13.42 15.97 21.65
CA PHE A 196 12.16 16.56 21.23
C PHE A 196 11.94 16.50 19.71
N ASP A 197 12.98 16.21 18.93
CA ASP A 197 12.87 16.01 17.49
C ASP A 197 12.35 14.59 17.13
N ILE A 198 12.19 13.68 18.12
CA ILE A 198 11.81 12.28 17.89
C ILE A 198 10.29 12.09 17.81
N VAL A 199 9.56 12.45 18.85
CA VAL A 199 8.11 12.15 18.98
C VAL A 199 7.24 13.26 18.39
N ALA A 200 7.52 14.52 18.70
CA ALA A 200 6.73 15.67 18.28
C ALA A 200 7.64 16.82 17.83
N ASN A 201 8.11 16.76 16.59
CA ASN A 201 9.11 17.70 16.08
C ASN A 201 8.48 19.02 15.64
N LYS A 202 8.39 20.00 16.55
CA LYS A 202 7.82 21.32 16.23
C LYS A 202 8.72 22.19 15.34
N ARG A 203 9.99 21.82 15.12
CA ARG A 203 10.94 22.60 14.31
C ARG A 203 10.69 22.46 12.81
N ASN A 204 10.47 21.24 12.35
CA ASN A 204 10.32 20.94 10.92
C ASN A 204 9.20 19.93 10.62
N GLY A 205 8.57 19.36 11.65
CA GLY A 205 7.49 18.40 11.48
C GLY A 205 7.94 17.03 10.96
N LEU A 206 9.22 16.65 11.08
CA LEU A 206 9.68 15.29 10.81
C LEU A 206 9.91 14.56 12.12
N ASP A 207 8.98 13.67 12.46
CA ASP A 207 8.95 12.86 13.67
C ASP A 207 8.49 11.44 13.35
N VAL A 208 8.70 10.53 14.31
CA VAL A 208 8.38 9.12 14.17
C VAL A 208 6.88 8.82 14.13
N ASP A 209 6.05 9.73 14.64
CA ASP A 209 4.59 9.74 14.44
C ASP A 209 4.25 9.70 12.93
N LYS A 210 4.81 10.63 12.15
CA LYS A 210 4.61 10.68 10.70
C LYS A 210 5.18 9.48 9.98
N PHE A 211 6.33 8.98 10.43
CA PHE A 211 6.93 7.81 9.81
C PHE A 211 6.04 6.57 9.95
N ASP A 212 5.38 6.39 11.11
CA ASP A 212 4.40 5.32 11.28
C ASP A 212 3.13 5.56 10.47
N TYR A 213 2.43 6.68 10.69
CA TYR A 213 1.08 6.82 10.13
C TYR A 213 1.11 6.87 8.61
N ILE A 214 2.12 7.49 7.97
CA ILE A 214 2.15 7.57 6.50
C ILE A 214 2.26 6.16 5.90
N GLN A 215 3.13 5.32 6.46
CA GLN A 215 3.29 3.95 6.00
C GLN A 215 2.06 3.10 6.35
N ARG A 216 1.54 3.23 7.57
CA ARG A 216 0.36 2.49 8.04
C ARG A 216 -0.88 2.85 7.23
N ASP A 217 -1.23 4.12 7.18
CA ASP A 217 -2.42 4.60 6.48
C ASP A 217 -2.40 4.19 5.01
N SER A 218 -1.28 4.40 4.32
CA SER A 218 -1.12 4.05 2.91
C SER A 218 -1.29 2.55 2.65
N GLN A 219 -0.79 1.70 3.55
CA GLN A 219 -0.98 0.25 3.46
C GLN A 219 -2.46 -0.15 3.69
N LEU A 220 -3.13 0.46 4.66
CA LEU A 220 -4.50 0.11 5.04
C LEU A 220 -5.56 0.64 4.06
N ILE A 221 -5.26 1.72 3.32
CA ILE A 221 -6.11 2.19 2.21
C ILE A 221 -5.88 1.42 0.89
N GLY A 222 -4.86 0.55 0.83
CA GLY A 222 -4.55 -0.26 -0.36
C GLY A 222 -3.57 0.36 -1.37
N GLU A 223 -2.93 1.48 -1.03
CA GLU A 223 -1.88 2.12 -1.83
C GLU A 223 -0.56 2.18 -1.03
N PRO A 224 0.11 1.04 -0.78
CA PRO A 224 1.22 0.99 0.17
C PRO A 224 2.39 1.87 -0.28
N ILE A 225 2.72 2.86 0.53
CA ILE A 225 3.90 3.71 0.37
C ILE A 225 4.97 3.19 1.32
N ARG A 226 6.13 2.82 0.76
CA ARG A 226 7.24 2.30 1.54
C ARG A 226 8.17 3.43 1.95
N ILE A 227 8.03 3.90 3.18
CA ILE A 227 9.06 4.67 3.85
C ILE A 227 10.05 3.66 4.46
N ASP A 228 11.32 3.73 4.07
CA ASP A 228 12.36 2.94 4.73
C ASP A 228 12.78 3.63 6.03
N SER A 229 12.04 3.38 7.10
CA SER A 229 12.30 3.92 8.43
C SER A 229 13.69 3.54 8.93
N ASN A 230 14.21 2.36 8.57
CA ASN A 230 15.57 1.97 8.94
C ASN A 230 16.61 2.88 8.26
N ARG A 231 16.41 3.22 6.98
CA ARG A 231 17.30 4.14 6.28
C ARG A 231 17.33 5.53 6.93
N ILE A 232 16.16 6.10 7.25
CA ILE A 232 16.06 7.42 7.88
C ILE A 232 16.70 7.40 9.27
N VAL A 233 16.39 6.38 10.08
CA VAL A 233 16.99 6.21 11.42
C VAL A 233 18.51 6.02 11.35
N ASN A 234 19.01 5.30 10.34
CA ASN A 234 20.46 5.13 10.13
C ASN A 234 21.16 6.41 9.64
N SER A 235 20.41 7.30 9.00
CA SER A 235 20.88 8.60 8.52
C SER A 235 20.89 9.67 9.62
N ALA A 236 20.11 9.48 10.68
CA ALA A 236 19.98 10.44 11.76
C ALA A 236 21.27 10.60 12.59
N ARG A 237 21.67 11.85 12.84
CA ARG A 237 22.76 12.25 13.73
C ARG A 237 22.41 13.53 14.47
N VAL A 238 22.93 13.69 15.68
CA VAL A 238 22.80 14.96 16.41
C VAL A 238 23.97 15.88 16.09
N ILE A 239 23.66 17.10 15.63
CA ILE A 239 24.61 18.18 15.40
C ILE A 239 23.99 19.48 15.92
N GLU A 240 24.72 20.25 16.72
CA GLU A 240 24.21 21.50 17.32
C GLU A 240 22.83 21.29 18.00
N GLU A 241 22.74 20.26 18.86
CA GLU A 241 21.54 19.91 19.64
C GLU A 241 20.26 19.64 18.85
N GLN A 242 20.34 19.24 17.58
CA GLN A 242 19.17 18.80 16.81
C GLN A 242 19.48 17.58 15.96
N ILE A 243 18.43 16.84 15.59
CA ILE A 243 18.56 15.71 14.66
C ILE A 243 18.72 16.26 13.23
N CYS A 244 19.83 15.86 12.63
CA CYS A 244 20.25 16.13 11.26
C CYS A 244 20.30 14.81 10.48
N TYR A 245 20.18 14.89 9.15
CA TYR A 245 20.20 13.72 8.27
C TYR A 245 21.33 13.81 7.24
N ASP A 246 21.77 12.68 6.69
CA ASP A 246 22.72 12.67 5.57
C ASP A 246 22.05 13.33 4.36
N ILE A 247 22.76 14.23 3.68
CA ILE A 247 22.25 14.92 2.49
C ILE A 247 21.78 13.95 1.38
N LYS A 248 22.32 12.73 1.35
CA LYS A 248 21.89 11.68 0.41
C LYS A 248 20.46 11.22 0.60
N ASP A 249 19.87 11.47 1.77
CA ASP A 249 18.52 11.07 2.13
C ASP A 249 17.52 12.24 2.06
N ALA A 250 17.95 13.42 1.60
CA ALA A 250 17.08 14.59 1.44
C ALA A 250 15.85 14.31 0.56
N ASN A 251 16.01 13.54 -0.52
CA ASN A 251 14.89 13.15 -1.38
C ASN A 251 13.88 12.27 -0.65
N GLN A 252 14.34 11.39 0.24
CA GLN A 252 13.44 10.54 1.02
C GLN A 252 12.63 11.37 2.02
N LEU A 253 13.25 12.34 2.68
CA LEU A 253 12.54 13.27 3.57
C LEU A 253 11.55 14.16 2.80
N TYR A 254 11.89 14.56 1.57
CA TYR A 254 10.97 15.25 0.67
C TYR A 254 9.77 14.38 0.32
N GLU A 255 9.99 13.12 -0.04
CA GLU A 255 8.91 12.18 -0.36
C GLU A 255 7.96 11.97 0.81
N ILE A 256 8.44 11.97 2.07
CA ILE A 256 7.59 11.93 3.26
C ILE A 256 6.67 13.15 3.33
N CYS A 257 7.23 14.36 3.16
CA CYS A 257 6.46 15.60 3.20
C CYS A 257 5.43 15.67 2.06
N ALA A 258 5.84 15.30 0.84
CA ALA A 258 4.97 15.24 -0.33
C ALA A 258 3.86 14.19 -0.19
N THR A 259 4.20 13.03 0.39
CA THR A 259 3.23 11.96 0.67
C THR A 259 2.21 12.40 1.70
N ARG A 260 2.63 13.07 2.78
CA ARG A 260 1.72 13.66 3.75
C ARG A 260 0.71 14.58 3.06
N PHE A 261 1.20 15.48 2.20
CA PHE A 261 0.32 16.35 1.42
C PHE A 261 -0.67 15.55 0.54
N LYS A 262 -0.19 14.51 -0.17
CA LYS A 262 -1.02 13.61 -0.98
C LYS A 262 -2.13 12.96 -0.15
N LEU A 263 -1.79 12.39 1.02
CA LEU A 263 -2.75 11.74 1.92
C LEU A 263 -3.79 12.72 2.45
N HIS A 264 -3.37 13.93 2.85
CA HIS A 264 -4.30 14.97 3.26
C HIS A 264 -5.27 15.35 2.14
N LYS A 265 -4.78 15.49 0.91
CA LYS A 265 -5.58 15.91 -0.25
C LYS A 265 -6.54 14.83 -0.74
N MET A 266 -6.10 13.57 -0.76
CA MET A 266 -6.86 12.47 -1.36
C MET A 266 -7.71 11.70 -0.35
N ILE A 267 -7.21 11.52 0.87
CA ILE A 267 -7.77 10.57 1.85
C ILE A 267 -8.42 11.33 3.01
N TYR A 268 -7.63 12.04 3.82
CA TYR A 268 -8.12 12.66 5.06
C TYR A 268 -9.17 13.74 4.79
N ASN A 269 -9.14 14.36 3.61
CA ASN A 269 -10.12 15.32 3.14
C ASN A 269 -10.98 14.80 1.99
N HIS A 270 -11.25 13.49 1.94
CA HIS A 270 -12.17 12.98 0.94
C HIS A 270 -13.57 13.55 1.12
N LYS A 271 -14.19 13.96 0.00
CA LYS A 271 -15.47 14.69 0.01
C LYS A 271 -16.57 13.96 0.79
N ALA A 272 -16.67 12.64 0.65
CA ALA A 272 -17.69 11.84 1.31
C ALA A 272 -17.37 11.57 2.79
N ALA A 273 -16.08 11.43 3.14
CA ALA A 273 -15.67 11.29 4.54
C ALA A 273 -16.00 12.57 5.32
N LYS A 274 -15.63 13.74 4.76
CA LYS A 274 -15.99 15.05 5.33
C LYS A 274 -17.51 15.26 5.45
N ALA A 275 -18.31 14.84 4.46
CA ALA A 275 -19.77 14.89 4.57
C ALA A 275 -20.27 14.12 5.80
N ILE A 276 -19.73 12.92 6.04
CA ILE A 276 -20.07 12.10 7.21
C ILE A 276 -19.59 12.77 8.50
N GLU A 277 -18.40 13.37 8.52
CA GLU A 277 -17.93 14.14 9.69
C GLU A 277 -18.90 15.27 10.03
N TYR A 278 -19.37 16.04 9.06
CA TYR A 278 -20.38 17.08 9.31
C TYR A 278 -21.67 16.52 9.89
N MET A 279 -22.16 15.39 9.36
CA MET A 279 -23.35 14.73 9.89
C MET A 279 -23.13 14.19 11.31
N ILE A 280 -21.96 13.61 11.60
CA ILE A 280 -21.62 13.15 12.95
C ILE A 280 -21.61 14.34 13.90
N ILE A 281 -21.00 15.46 13.52
CA ILE A 281 -20.99 16.67 14.35
C ILE A 281 -22.42 17.15 14.61
N ASP A 282 -23.27 17.24 13.59
CA ASP A 282 -24.65 17.68 13.77
C ASP A 282 -25.45 16.70 14.66
N ALA A 283 -25.19 15.39 14.54
CA ALA A 283 -25.76 14.38 15.45
C ALA A 283 -25.29 14.58 16.89
N LEU A 284 -23.99 14.81 17.12
CA LEU A 284 -23.42 15.04 18.44
C LEU A 284 -23.94 16.36 19.05
N LEU A 285 -24.03 17.43 18.27
CA LEU A 285 -24.59 18.72 18.69
C LEU A 285 -26.06 18.57 19.11
N ALA A 286 -26.84 17.77 18.40
CA ALA A 286 -28.22 17.47 18.77
C ALA A 286 -28.32 16.61 20.05
N ALA A 287 -27.32 15.78 20.34
CA ALA A 287 -27.30 14.92 21.53
C ALA A 287 -26.70 15.60 22.77
N GLU A 288 -25.83 16.61 22.58
CA GLU A 288 -25.06 17.26 23.64
C GLU A 288 -25.91 17.83 24.79
N PRO A 289 -27.04 18.53 24.57
CA PRO A 289 -27.86 19.06 25.66
C PRO A 289 -28.35 18.00 26.66
N HIS A 290 -28.43 16.75 26.23
CA HIS A 290 -28.93 15.63 27.02
C HIS A 290 -27.82 14.71 27.53
N LEU A 291 -26.81 14.44 26.70
CA LEU A 291 -25.73 13.52 27.05
C LEU A 291 -24.54 14.20 27.73
N ARG A 292 -24.37 15.52 27.55
CA ARG A 292 -23.24 16.31 28.09
C ARG A 292 -21.89 15.61 27.86
N ILE A 293 -21.59 15.28 26.61
CA ILE A 293 -20.42 14.48 26.24
C ILE A 293 -19.16 15.32 26.11
N ALA A 294 -19.28 16.61 25.77
CA ALA A 294 -18.14 17.49 25.60
C ALA A 294 -17.33 17.68 26.89
N GLU A 295 -17.98 17.84 28.05
CA GLU A 295 -17.29 18.05 29.33
C GLU A 295 -16.52 16.82 29.83
N ARG A 296 -16.84 15.62 29.30
CA ARG A 296 -16.20 14.37 29.72
C ARG A 296 -14.72 14.31 29.36
N VAL A 297 -14.26 15.11 28.38
CA VAL A 297 -12.84 15.14 28.00
C VAL A 297 -11.93 15.69 29.10
N PHE A 298 -12.46 16.45 30.06
CA PHE A 298 -11.69 17.02 31.17
C PHE A 298 -11.66 16.12 32.41
N ASP A 299 -12.28 14.95 32.33
CA ASP A 299 -12.37 13.98 33.42
C ASP A 299 -11.87 12.62 32.90
N PRO A 300 -10.65 12.19 33.27
CA PRO A 300 -10.05 10.97 32.73
C PRO A 300 -10.92 9.71 32.97
N GLU A 301 -11.61 9.61 34.10
CA GLU A 301 -12.49 8.47 34.42
C GLU A 301 -13.66 8.37 33.44
N LYS A 302 -14.20 9.52 33.00
CA LYS A 302 -15.27 9.57 32.01
C LYS A 302 -14.74 9.48 30.58
N PHE A 303 -13.59 10.08 30.32
CA PHE A 303 -12.99 10.13 29.00
C PHE A 303 -12.58 8.74 28.49
N ILE A 304 -12.26 7.81 29.40
CA ILE A 304 -12.00 6.40 29.06
C ILE A 304 -13.12 5.79 28.21
N PHE A 305 -14.39 6.13 28.49
CA PHE A 305 -15.56 5.57 27.80
C PHE A 305 -15.96 6.33 26.55
N LEU A 306 -15.27 7.43 26.23
CA LEU A 306 -15.62 8.30 25.11
C LEU A 306 -14.87 7.87 23.85
N ASN A 307 -15.46 6.99 23.06
CA ASN A 307 -14.89 6.45 21.82
C ASN A 307 -15.93 6.39 20.68
N ASP A 308 -15.58 5.81 19.53
CA ASP A 308 -16.42 5.82 18.33
C ASP A 308 -17.78 5.12 18.54
N SER A 309 -17.93 4.31 19.60
CA SER A 309 -19.19 3.63 19.94
C SER A 309 -20.32 4.60 20.33
N ILE A 310 -20.02 5.88 20.61
CA ILE A 310 -21.03 6.89 20.95
C ILE A 310 -22.14 7.00 19.89
N LEU A 311 -21.82 6.75 18.62
CA LEU A 311 -22.84 6.72 17.55
C LEU A 311 -23.82 5.57 17.74
N ASN A 312 -23.34 4.38 18.10
CA ASN A 312 -24.16 3.22 18.38
C ASN A 312 -25.00 3.43 19.65
N GLN A 313 -24.46 4.12 20.66
CA GLN A 313 -25.20 4.49 21.88
C GLN A 313 -26.37 5.44 21.57
N ILE A 314 -26.14 6.45 20.72
CA ILE A 314 -27.19 7.36 20.23
C ILE A 314 -28.23 6.55 19.45
N GLU A 315 -27.79 5.74 18.49
CA GLU A 315 -28.63 4.96 17.58
C GLU A 315 -29.58 4.00 18.32
N SER A 316 -29.06 3.31 19.33
CA SER A 316 -29.81 2.31 20.13
C SER A 316 -30.66 2.92 21.24
N SER A 317 -30.46 4.20 21.58
CA SER A 317 -31.23 4.84 22.65
C SER A 317 -32.71 5.00 22.28
N THR A 318 -33.61 4.75 23.22
CA THR A 318 -35.06 4.96 23.07
C THR A 318 -35.53 6.34 23.55
N VAL A 319 -34.63 7.13 24.14
CA VAL A 319 -34.94 8.42 24.75
C VAL A 319 -35.48 9.41 23.69
N PRO A 320 -36.67 10.01 23.86
CA PRO A 320 -37.27 10.92 22.88
C PRO A 320 -36.37 12.10 22.49
N GLU A 321 -35.64 12.64 23.46
CA GLU A 321 -34.75 13.78 23.33
C GLU A 321 -33.62 13.54 22.31
N LEU A 322 -33.22 12.29 22.09
CA LEU A 322 -32.20 11.92 21.10
C LEU A 322 -32.78 11.64 19.71
N ALA A 323 -34.09 11.84 19.47
CA ALA A 323 -34.72 11.53 18.19
C ALA A 323 -34.09 12.27 17.00
N LYS A 324 -33.76 13.56 17.16
CA LYS A 324 -33.09 14.36 16.11
C LYS A 324 -31.71 13.79 15.77
N SER A 325 -30.92 13.48 16.80
CA SER A 325 -29.60 12.88 16.65
C SER A 325 -29.69 11.51 15.97
N ARG A 326 -30.60 10.63 16.43
CA ARG A 326 -30.86 9.32 15.81
C ARG A 326 -31.26 9.42 14.34
N ALA A 327 -32.09 10.39 13.97
CA ALA A 327 -32.49 10.58 12.58
C ALA A 327 -31.28 10.86 11.68
N ILE A 328 -30.33 11.68 12.14
CA ILE A 328 -29.09 11.95 11.40
C ILE A 328 -28.23 10.69 11.31
N VAL A 329 -28.08 9.93 12.40
CA VAL A 329 -27.33 8.66 12.39
C VAL A 329 -27.92 7.66 11.40
N ARG A 330 -29.25 7.52 11.36
CA ARG A 330 -29.94 6.65 10.38
C ARG A 330 -29.63 7.08 8.95
N ARG A 331 -29.66 8.38 8.64
CA ARG A 331 -29.26 8.89 7.32
C ARG A 331 -27.83 8.49 6.95
N ILE A 332 -26.88 8.51 7.89
CA ILE A 332 -25.51 8.02 7.65
C ILE A 332 -25.52 6.53 7.28
N ARG A 333 -26.32 5.70 7.99
CA ARG A 333 -26.46 4.25 7.71
C ARG A 333 -27.10 3.97 6.36
N ASP A 334 -28.15 4.72 6.02
CA ASP A 334 -28.91 4.59 4.77
C ASP A 334 -28.18 5.26 3.59
N ARG A 335 -27.00 5.84 3.84
CA ARG A 335 -26.17 6.54 2.86
C ARG A 335 -26.82 7.78 2.25
N ASP A 336 -27.82 8.33 2.92
CA ASP A 336 -28.39 9.65 2.64
C ASP A 336 -27.49 10.75 3.23
N LEU A 337 -26.33 10.93 2.59
CA LEU A 337 -25.29 11.84 3.05
C LEU A 337 -25.52 13.28 2.56
N TYR A 338 -25.00 14.25 3.32
CA TYR A 338 -24.82 15.62 2.84
C TYR A 338 -24.06 15.63 1.51
N LYS A 339 -24.48 16.49 0.58
CA LYS A 339 -23.96 16.49 -0.78
C LYS A 339 -22.97 17.61 -0.97
N MET A 340 -21.77 17.26 -1.47
CA MET A 340 -20.84 18.27 -1.96
C MET A 340 -21.41 18.87 -3.24
N VAL A 341 -21.52 20.19 -3.25
CA VAL A 341 -22.12 21.00 -4.30
C VAL A 341 -21.06 21.42 -5.32
N ASP A 342 -19.95 21.96 -4.83
CA ASP A 342 -18.84 22.43 -5.66
C ASP A 342 -17.53 22.45 -4.86
N TYR A 343 -16.41 22.61 -5.54
CA TYR A 343 -15.09 22.77 -4.90
C TYR A 343 -14.16 23.68 -5.73
N LYS A 344 -13.19 24.31 -5.07
CA LYS A 344 -12.10 25.06 -5.72
C LYS A 344 -10.81 24.88 -4.95
N VAL A 345 -9.70 24.72 -5.67
CA VAL A 345 -8.36 24.86 -5.10
C VAL A 345 -8.00 26.33 -5.14
N VAL A 346 -7.80 26.92 -3.97
CA VAL A 346 -7.47 28.32 -3.76
C VAL A 346 -5.99 28.42 -3.45
N GLU A 347 -5.30 29.24 -4.22
CA GLU A 347 -3.90 29.55 -3.96
C GLU A 347 -3.72 30.24 -2.60
N TRP A 348 -2.61 29.94 -1.91
CA TRP A 348 -2.34 30.45 -0.57
C TRP A 348 -2.51 31.97 -0.37
N PRO A 349 -2.10 32.86 -1.31
CA PRO A 349 -2.26 34.31 -1.16
C PRO A 349 -3.73 34.75 -1.08
N PHE A 350 -4.63 34.06 -1.80
CA PHE A 350 -6.05 34.42 -1.87
C PHE A 350 -6.89 33.79 -0.75
N ARG A 351 -6.30 33.01 0.17
CA ARG A 351 -7.05 32.31 1.23
C ARG A 351 -7.94 33.22 2.08
N THR A 352 -7.50 34.45 2.35
CA THR A 352 -8.25 35.42 3.17
C THR A 352 -9.42 35.99 2.37
N LEU A 353 -9.18 36.33 1.09
CA LEU A 353 -10.22 36.80 0.18
C LEU A 353 -11.37 35.79 0.08
N PHE A 354 -11.05 34.51 -0.15
CA PHE A 354 -12.07 33.46 -0.23
C PHE A 354 -12.78 33.22 1.11
N ARG A 355 -12.06 33.28 2.24
CA ARG A 355 -12.67 33.15 3.57
C ARG A 355 -13.70 34.24 3.85
N ASP A 356 -13.44 35.47 3.43
CA ASP A 356 -14.32 36.61 3.71
C ASP A 356 -15.48 36.72 2.69
N LYS A 357 -15.23 36.34 1.43
CA LYS A 357 -16.20 36.47 0.34
C LYS A 357 -17.11 35.25 0.21
N VAL A 358 -16.61 34.03 0.46
CA VAL A 358 -17.39 32.79 0.35
C VAL A 358 -17.85 32.36 1.73
N THR A 359 -19.11 32.62 2.05
CA THR A 359 -19.74 32.25 3.33
C THR A 359 -21.10 31.60 3.09
N SER A 360 -21.55 30.74 4.00
CA SER A 360 -22.86 30.10 3.92
C SER A 360 -23.97 31.13 3.74
N LYS A 361 -23.94 32.20 4.55
CA LYS A 361 -24.88 33.32 4.45
C LYS A 361 -24.95 33.93 3.05
N LYS A 362 -23.81 34.34 2.48
CA LYS A 362 -23.78 34.97 1.15
C LYS A 362 -24.29 34.03 0.05
N ILE A 363 -24.00 32.73 0.16
CA ILE A 363 -24.52 31.73 -0.79
C ILE A 363 -26.04 31.62 -0.68
N VAL A 364 -26.58 31.54 0.54
CA VAL A 364 -28.03 31.49 0.77
C VAL A 364 -28.72 32.78 0.31
N ASP A 365 -28.16 33.95 0.62
CA ASP A 365 -28.68 35.25 0.18
C ASP A 365 -28.78 35.32 -1.36
N GLU A 366 -27.76 34.83 -2.07
CA GLU A 366 -27.77 34.77 -3.53
C GLU A 366 -28.79 33.76 -4.08
N VAL A 367 -28.97 32.62 -3.41
CA VAL A 367 -30.03 31.65 -3.73
C VAL A 367 -31.42 32.27 -3.55
N LYS A 368 -31.66 32.96 -2.43
CA LYS A 368 -32.94 33.65 -2.15
C LYS A 368 -33.17 34.78 -3.17
N ARG A 369 -32.15 35.53 -3.55
CA ARG A 369 -32.23 36.56 -4.60
C ARG A 369 -32.63 36.00 -5.97
N ARG A 370 -32.09 34.83 -6.35
CA ARG A 370 -32.41 34.15 -7.61
C ARG A 370 -33.77 33.45 -7.58
N ALA A 371 -34.23 33.00 -6.42
CA ALA A 371 -35.58 32.44 -6.28
C ALA A 371 -36.68 33.45 -6.66
N SER A 372 -36.42 34.76 -6.52
CA SER A 372 -37.32 35.82 -7.01
C SER A 372 -37.49 35.83 -8.54
N SER A 373 -36.53 35.29 -9.30
CA SER A 373 -36.58 35.17 -10.77
C SER A 373 -37.01 33.78 -11.27
N ASP A 374 -36.88 32.76 -10.43
CA ASP A 374 -37.25 31.36 -10.72
C ASP A 374 -37.90 30.74 -9.46
N PRO A 375 -39.21 30.96 -9.24
CA PRO A 375 -39.90 30.59 -8.00
C PRO A 375 -39.98 29.06 -7.83
N LEU A 376 -39.81 28.60 -6.60
CA LEU A 376 -39.97 27.20 -6.22
C LEU A 376 -41.45 26.86 -6.03
N PRO A 377 -41.86 25.58 -6.15
CA PRO A 377 -43.18 25.13 -5.72
C PRO A 377 -43.45 25.50 -4.26
N ASP A 378 -44.69 25.80 -3.92
CA ASP A 378 -45.07 26.24 -2.56
C ASP A 378 -44.70 25.24 -1.45
N ASP A 379 -44.58 23.95 -1.78
CA ASP A 379 -44.23 22.86 -0.85
C ASP A 379 -42.70 22.67 -0.64
N PHE A 380 -41.84 23.51 -1.23
CA PHE A 380 -40.39 23.35 -1.13
C PHE A 380 -39.85 23.91 0.20
N PRO A 381 -39.03 23.13 0.96
CA PRO A 381 -38.61 23.52 2.30
C PRO A 381 -37.63 24.70 2.29
N GLU A 382 -37.88 25.77 3.06
CA GLU A 382 -37.01 26.96 3.07
C GLU A 382 -35.53 26.64 3.31
N LEU A 383 -34.62 27.26 2.55
CA LEU A 383 -33.17 27.10 2.70
C LEU A 383 -32.59 28.14 3.67
N GLU A 384 -31.96 27.67 4.74
CA GLU A 384 -31.35 28.51 5.76
C GLU A 384 -29.82 28.46 5.73
N GLU A 385 -29.17 29.43 6.39
CA GLU A 385 -27.69 29.50 6.45
C GLU A 385 -27.08 28.19 6.98
N GLU A 386 -27.72 27.56 7.97
CA GLU A 386 -27.26 26.31 8.58
C GLU A 386 -27.33 25.09 7.66
N ASP A 387 -28.08 25.17 6.55
CA ASP A 387 -28.21 24.10 5.56
C ASP A 387 -27.04 24.08 4.57
N VAL A 388 -26.24 25.14 4.50
CA VAL A 388 -25.07 25.25 3.63
C VAL A 388 -23.80 25.24 4.46
N ILE A 389 -22.84 24.39 4.09
CA ILE A 389 -21.54 24.30 4.75
C ILE A 389 -20.47 24.77 3.78
N VAL A 390 -19.72 25.80 4.18
CA VAL A 390 -18.50 26.25 3.50
C VAL A 390 -17.30 25.75 4.28
N ASP A 391 -16.49 24.92 3.64
CA ASP A 391 -15.31 24.30 4.24
C ASP A 391 -14.04 24.79 3.53
N LEU A 392 -13.19 25.52 4.25
CA LEU A 392 -11.88 25.96 3.78
C LEU A 392 -10.79 25.19 4.53
N CYS A 393 -10.26 24.14 3.91
CA CYS A 393 -9.23 23.31 4.51
C CYS A 393 -7.84 23.61 3.95
N THR A 394 -6.89 23.91 4.84
CA THR A 394 -5.49 24.13 4.47
C THR A 394 -4.77 22.81 4.19
N MET A 395 -4.22 22.66 2.99
CA MET A 395 -3.35 21.54 2.62
C MET A 395 -1.91 22.04 2.55
N HIS A 396 -0.98 21.31 3.18
CA HIS A 396 0.43 21.73 3.22
C HIS A 396 1.38 20.54 3.45
N TYR A 397 2.67 20.78 3.22
CA TYR A 397 3.73 19.75 3.33
C TYR A 397 4.17 19.45 4.78
N GLY A 398 3.59 20.13 5.78
CA GLY A 398 3.92 19.98 7.20
C GLY A 398 4.16 21.29 7.93
N MET A 399 4.65 22.31 7.22
CA MET A 399 5.05 23.61 7.80
C MET A 399 4.28 24.80 7.18
N LYS A 400 2.95 24.68 7.08
CA LYS A 400 2.10 25.64 6.36
C LYS A 400 2.71 26.00 4.98
N GLU A 401 2.85 27.29 4.65
CA GLU A 401 3.40 27.78 3.39
C GLU A 401 4.91 27.54 3.20
N GLU A 402 5.64 27.25 4.29
CA GLU A 402 7.08 27.08 4.24
C GLU A 402 7.47 25.65 3.81
N ASN A 403 8.58 25.53 3.09
CA ASN A 403 9.19 24.24 2.78
C ASN A 403 9.73 23.60 4.09
N PRO A 404 9.23 22.42 4.53
CA PRO A 404 9.72 21.78 5.75
C PRO A 404 11.23 21.51 5.74
N LEU A 405 11.78 21.20 4.56
CA LEU A 405 13.21 20.88 4.40
C LEU A 405 14.12 22.11 4.55
N LYS A 406 13.56 23.33 4.52
CA LYS A 406 14.30 24.55 4.87
C LYS A 406 14.79 24.53 6.32
N PHE A 407 14.05 23.85 7.20
CA PHE A 407 14.33 23.72 8.62
C PHE A 407 15.01 22.40 8.99
N VAL A 408 15.35 21.58 7.98
CA VAL A 408 16.13 20.36 8.17
C VAL A 408 17.59 20.68 7.93
N LYS A 409 18.44 20.33 8.91
CA LYS A 409 19.88 20.40 8.76
C LYS A 409 20.39 19.09 8.16
N PHE A 410 21.24 19.23 7.15
CA PHE A 410 21.89 18.10 6.50
C PHE A 410 23.37 18.10 6.82
N TYR A 411 23.96 16.91 6.95
CA TYR A 411 25.40 16.75 7.00
C TYR A 411 25.90 16.00 5.75
N SER A 412 27.16 16.24 5.39
CA SER A 412 27.85 15.51 4.33
C SER A 412 29.20 15.06 4.84
N LYS A 413 29.57 13.81 4.54
CA LYS A 413 30.90 13.27 4.84
C LYS A 413 32.04 14.07 4.21
N ARG A 414 31.77 14.81 3.12
CA ARG A 414 32.77 15.57 2.36
C ARG A 414 32.78 17.06 2.71
N ASN A 415 31.65 17.63 3.13
CA ASN A 415 31.58 19.05 3.47
C ASN A 415 30.38 19.34 4.40
N PRO A 416 30.57 19.31 5.74
CA PRO A 416 29.49 19.43 6.71
C PRO A 416 28.80 20.81 6.76
N SER A 417 29.42 21.86 6.18
CA SER A 417 29.01 23.25 6.35
C SER A 417 28.18 23.85 5.21
N LYS A 418 27.96 23.11 4.11
CA LYS A 418 27.23 23.62 2.94
C LYS A 418 25.82 23.01 2.87
N LYS A 419 24.78 23.86 2.84
CA LYS A 419 23.41 23.44 2.53
C LYS A 419 23.42 22.79 1.15
N GLY A 420 23.08 21.51 1.08
CA GLY A 420 23.09 20.77 -0.18
C GLY A 420 21.86 21.08 -1.02
N ASP A 421 22.05 21.28 -2.31
CA ASP A 421 20.96 21.31 -3.29
C ASP A 421 20.56 19.86 -3.59
N TYR A 422 19.28 19.52 -3.40
CA TYR A 422 18.79 18.15 -3.61
C TYR A 422 17.90 18.01 -4.85
N SER A 423 17.07 19.01 -5.15
CA SER A 423 16.20 18.98 -6.32
C SER A 423 15.85 20.38 -6.80
N THR A 424 15.93 20.60 -8.12
CA THR A 424 15.43 21.80 -8.82
C THR A 424 13.96 21.66 -9.25
N LEU A 425 13.37 20.47 -9.10
CA LEU A 425 12.00 20.14 -9.54
C LEU A 425 10.98 20.17 -8.39
N GLN A 426 11.21 21.03 -7.40
CA GLN A 426 10.28 21.19 -6.28
C GLN A 426 9.11 22.11 -6.65
N PRO A 427 7.95 21.96 -6.00
CA PRO A 427 6.88 22.94 -6.07
C PRO A 427 7.38 24.32 -5.63
N GLU A 428 6.92 25.36 -6.30
CA GLU A 428 7.17 26.75 -5.88
C GLU A 428 6.40 27.11 -4.60
N ARG A 429 5.30 26.39 -4.32
CA ARG A 429 4.43 26.62 -3.17
C ARG A 429 4.18 25.33 -2.41
N PHE A 430 4.23 25.41 -1.08
CA PHE A 430 4.10 24.26 -0.18
C PHE A 430 2.77 24.20 0.57
N ALA A 431 1.85 25.13 0.27
CA ALA A 431 0.50 25.13 0.78
C ALA A 431 -0.53 25.65 -0.24
N GLU A 432 -1.74 25.13 -0.12
CA GLU A 432 -2.95 25.53 -0.83
C GLU A 432 -4.17 25.41 0.09
N VAL A 433 -5.30 25.97 -0.31
CA VAL A 433 -6.58 25.83 0.41
C VAL A 433 -7.57 25.09 -0.47
N LEU A 434 -8.14 24.00 0.03
CA LEU A 434 -9.25 23.30 -0.61
C LEU A 434 -10.56 23.87 -0.07
N LEU A 435 -11.24 24.65 -0.91
CA LEU A 435 -12.59 25.15 -0.65
C LEU A 435 -13.61 24.11 -1.14
N ARG A 436 -14.58 23.77 -0.29
CA ARG A 436 -15.70 22.87 -0.64
C ARG A 436 -17.00 23.43 -0.11
N ILE A 437 -18.05 23.30 -0.91
CA ILE A 437 -19.40 23.69 -0.54
C ILE A 437 -20.22 22.42 -0.40
N TYR A 438 -20.97 22.28 0.70
CA TYR A 438 -21.93 21.20 0.91
C TYR A 438 -23.32 21.76 1.18
N THR A 439 -24.33 20.96 0.84
CA THR A 439 -25.72 21.19 1.26
C THR A 439 -26.21 20.02 2.12
N LYS A 440 -26.94 20.34 3.19
CA LYS A 440 -27.67 19.38 4.03
C LYS A 440 -28.98 18.91 3.39
N LYS A 441 -29.49 19.71 2.44
CA LYS A 441 -30.71 19.52 1.64
C LYS A 441 -30.35 19.21 0.18
N PRO A 442 -30.28 17.93 -0.22
CA PRO A 442 -29.91 17.52 -1.58
C PRO A 442 -30.77 18.15 -2.68
N GLU A 443 -32.03 18.43 -2.40
CA GLU A 443 -32.99 19.09 -3.28
C GLU A 443 -32.58 20.51 -3.68
N TYR A 444 -31.75 21.19 -2.88
CA TYR A 444 -31.20 22.52 -3.17
C TYR A 444 -29.85 22.49 -3.89
N TRP A 445 -29.30 21.31 -4.21
CA TRP A 445 -27.95 21.15 -4.73
C TRP A 445 -27.63 22.10 -5.91
N GLY A 446 -28.49 22.13 -6.93
CA GLY A 446 -28.25 22.95 -8.14
C GLY A 446 -28.33 24.45 -7.86
N ARG A 447 -29.21 24.89 -6.94
CA ARG A 447 -29.37 26.30 -6.60
C ARG A 447 -28.21 26.80 -5.74
N VAL A 448 -27.79 26.02 -4.74
CA VAL A 448 -26.59 26.32 -3.94
C VAL A 448 -25.36 26.42 -4.85
N GLN A 449 -25.24 25.54 -5.85
CA GLN A 449 -24.15 25.61 -6.83
C GLN A 449 -24.19 26.91 -7.62
N ALA A 450 -25.36 27.27 -8.14
CA ALA A 450 -25.55 28.50 -8.89
C ALA A 450 -25.24 29.76 -8.06
N GLY A 451 -25.66 29.78 -6.80
CA GLY A 451 -25.37 30.88 -5.87
C GLY A 451 -23.88 31.01 -5.55
N TYR A 452 -23.21 29.89 -5.29
CA TYR A 452 -21.75 29.88 -5.11
C TYR A 452 -21.00 30.36 -6.37
N ARG A 453 -21.39 29.90 -7.56
CA ARG A 453 -20.74 30.30 -8.82
C ARG A 453 -20.89 31.79 -9.12
N GLN A 454 -22.03 32.39 -8.80
CA GLN A 454 -22.19 33.84 -8.92
C GLN A 454 -21.20 34.61 -8.03
N ILE A 455 -20.97 34.13 -6.80
CA ILE A 455 -19.97 34.71 -5.89
C ILE A 455 -18.58 34.52 -6.49
N LEU A 456 -18.29 33.35 -7.05
CA LEU A 456 -17.00 33.08 -7.69
C LEU A 456 -16.72 34.01 -8.89
N ASP A 457 -17.72 34.29 -9.71
CA ASP A 457 -17.61 35.23 -10.84
C ASP A 457 -17.26 36.64 -10.34
N SER A 458 -17.86 37.07 -9.22
CA SER A 458 -17.54 38.36 -8.61
C SER A 458 -16.10 38.45 -8.06
N ILE A 459 -15.51 37.32 -7.67
CA ILE A 459 -14.13 37.23 -7.17
C ILE A 459 -13.12 37.17 -8.32
N SER A 460 -13.46 36.47 -9.41
CA SER A 460 -12.57 36.28 -10.57
C SER A 460 -12.22 37.59 -11.28
N ILE A 461 -13.12 38.58 -11.25
CA ILE A 461 -12.90 39.94 -11.75
C ILE A 461 -11.87 40.72 -10.89
N GLU A 462 -11.78 40.43 -9.59
CA GLU A 462 -10.77 41.00 -8.68
C GLU A 462 -9.39 40.30 -8.84
N GLU A 463 -9.35 39.00 -9.16
CA GLU A 463 -8.11 38.23 -9.41
C GLU A 463 -7.35 38.73 -10.67
N THR A 464 -8.07 39.01 -11.77
CA THR A 464 -7.48 39.49 -13.04
C THR A 464 -6.77 40.85 -12.96
N ASN A 465 -7.04 41.65 -11.93
CA ASN A 465 -6.37 42.94 -11.75
C ASN A 465 -5.04 42.86 -10.98
N THR A 466 -4.61 41.67 -10.56
CA THR A 466 -3.41 41.51 -9.72
C THR A 466 -2.37 40.48 -10.17
N VAL A 467 -2.64 39.58 -11.12
CA VAL A 467 -1.63 38.66 -11.71
C VAL A 467 -2.00 38.24 -13.13
N ASP A 468 -1.03 38.29 -14.07
CA ASP A 468 -1.14 37.70 -15.41
C ASP A 468 -1.34 36.18 -15.32
N SER A 469 -2.56 35.69 -15.56
CA SER A 469 -2.89 34.25 -15.41
C SER A 469 -2.82 33.49 -16.74
N ILE A 470 -2.05 32.40 -16.75
CA ILE A 470 -2.09 31.35 -17.77
C ILE A 470 -3.13 30.32 -17.34
N THR A 471 -4.42 30.55 -17.59
CA THR A 471 -5.47 29.53 -17.38
C THR A 471 -6.48 29.58 -18.54
N PRO A 472 -6.88 28.45 -19.16
CA PRO A 472 -7.91 28.43 -20.18
C PRO A 472 -9.31 28.68 -19.57
N PRO A 473 -10.27 29.20 -20.36
CA PRO A 473 -11.61 29.55 -19.87
C PRO A 473 -12.42 28.33 -19.44
N ALA A 474 -13.34 28.54 -18.50
CA ALA A 474 -14.27 27.53 -18.01
C ALA A 474 -15.15 26.98 -19.16
N THR A 475 -15.08 25.67 -19.41
CA THR A 475 -16.03 24.96 -20.28
C THR A 475 -17.33 24.64 -19.52
N GLU A 476 -18.45 24.70 -20.25
CA GLU A 476 -19.80 24.48 -19.73
C GLU A 476 -19.97 23.08 -19.07
N PRO A 477 -20.83 22.96 -18.06
CA PRO A 477 -21.10 21.69 -17.40
C PRO A 477 -21.81 20.71 -18.35
N PRO A 478 -21.50 19.40 -18.32
CA PRO A 478 -22.19 18.41 -19.14
C PRO A 478 -23.65 18.25 -18.67
N SER A 479 -24.55 18.15 -19.65
CA SER A 479 -25.98 17.91 -19.46
C SER A 479 -26.27 16.46 -19.03
N THR A 480 -27.21 16.32 -18.09
CA THR A 480 -27.67 15.04 -17.51
C THR A 480 -28.18 14.07 -18.59
N PRO A 481 -27.73 12.80 -18.67
CA PRO A 481 -28.33 11.83 -19.57
C PRO A 481 -29.67 11.33 -19.00
N PRO A 482 -30.75 11.23 -19.81
CA PRO A 482 -31.96 10.52 -19.40
C PRO A 482 -31.71 9.00 -19.40
N ALA A 483 -32.30 8.31 -18.42
CA ALA A 483 -32.26 6.86 -18.35
C ALA A 483 -32.96 6.24 -19.56
N GLN A 484 -32.24 5.46 -20.37
CA GLN A 484 -32.85 4.61 -21.40
C GLN A 484 -32.64 3.14 -21.09
N VAL A 485 -33.76 2.47 -20.88
CA VAL A 485 -33.94 1.02 -21.01
C VAL A 485 -33.92 0.71 -22.51
N SER A 486 -33.09 -0.23 -22.97
CA SER A 486 -33.20 -0.76 -24.32
C SER A 486 -32.98 -2.28 -24.38
N SER A 487 -34.06 -2.96 -24.73
CA SER A 487 -34.08 -4.20 -25.49
C SER A 487 -34.15 -3.85 -26.98
N PHE A 488 -33.39 -4.52 -27.87
CA PHE A 488 -33.92 -5.17 -29.09
C PHE A 488 -32.82 -5.79 -29.99
N THR A 489 -33.31 -6.66 -30.87
CA THR A 489 -32.76 -7.70 -31.77
C THR A 489 -32.00 -7.26 -33.04
N LEU A 490 -31.36 -8.26 -33.65
CA LEU A 490 -30.60 -8.34 -34.91
C LEU A 490 -31.41 -8.10 -36.21
N ASP A 491 -30.69 -7.64 -37.26
CA ASP A 491 -30.65 -8.16 -38.66
C ASP A 491 -29.56 -7.35 -39.43
N ALA A 492 -28.47 -7.92 -40.01
CA ALA A 492 -28.29 -8.80 -41.17
C ALA A 492 -28.14 -8.07 -42.53
N GLY A 493 -27.00 -8.27 -43.23
CA GLY A 493 -26.92 -8.19 -44.70
C GLY A 493 -25.64 -7.66 -45.39
N THR A 494 -24.86 -8.60 -45.97
CA THR A 494 -24.17 -8.57 -47.31
C THR A 494 -23.10 -7.51 -47.66
N SER A 495 -22.06 -7.70 -48.49
CA SER A 495 -21.22 -8.79 -49.05
C SER A 495 -20.31 -8.16 -50.15
N VAL A 496 -19.26 -8.86 -50.62
CA VAL A 496 -18.39 -8.61 -51.83
C VAL A 496 -17.16 -7.70 -51.58
N GLY A 497 -15.92 -7.96 -52.01
CA GLY A 497 -15.30 -9.04 -52.79
C GLY A 497 -14.02 -8.56 -53.53
N THR A 498 -12.92 -9.29 -53.34
CA THR A 498 -11.84 -9.64 -54.32
C THR A 498 -10.78 -8.64 -54.86
N ASN A 499 -9.51 -8.98 -54.55
CA ASN A 499 -8.40 -9.42 -55.43
C ASN A 499 -7.27 -8.51 -55.99
N ALA A 500 -6.07 -9.14 -55.92
CA ALA A 500 -4.86 -9.11 -56.76
C ALA A 500 -3.81 -8.00 -56.51
N GLN A 501 -2.53 -8.24 -56.17
CA GLN A 501 -1.41 -9.14 -56.58
C GLN A 501 -0.36 -8.46 -57.50
N GLN A 502 0.92 -8.75 -57.18
CA GLN A 502 2.20 -8.51 -57.90
C GLN A 502 2.82 -7.10 -57.81
N ALA A 503 4.14 -6.88 -57.73
CA ALA A 503 5.37 -7.65 -57.43
C ALA A 503 6.53 -6.62 -57.49
N GLY A 504 7.64 -6.81 -56.76
CA GLY A 504 8.88 -6.06 -57.06
C GLY A 504 9.81 -5.81 -55.89
N THR A 505 10.94 -6.51 -55.92
CA THR A 505 12.06 -6.52 -54.98
C THR A 505 12.87 -5.21 -54.95
N HIS A 506 13.13 -4.67 -53.75
CA HIS A 506 14.41 -4.04 -53.37
C HIS A 506 14.47 -3.88 -51.83
N GLY A 507 15.61 -4.25 -51.23
CA GLY A 507 15.80 -4.23 -49.78
C GLY A 507 15.74 -2.82 -49.19
N ARG A 508 14.83 -2.61 -48.24
CA ARG A 508 14.83 -1.50 -47.28
C ARG A 508 14.22 -1.98 -45.97
N ALA A 509 14.81 -1.54 -44.85
CA ALA A 509 14.26 -1.72 -43.52
C ALA A 509 12.82 -1.18 -43.45
N PHE A 510 11.83 -2.00 -43.06
CA PHE A 510 10.56 -1.64 -42.41
C PHE A 510 9.69 -2.91 -42.22
N PRO A 511 8.97 -3.04 -41.08
CA PRO A 511 7.52 -2.82 -41.13
C PRO A 511 7.03 -2.11 -39.85
N PHE A 512 6.96 -0.78 -39.90
CA PHE A 512 6.13 0.04 -39.00
C PHE A 512 5.72 1.36 -39.69
N ALA A 513 6.41 1.78 -40.77
CA ALA A 513 5.94 2.85 -41.66
C ALA A 513 4.67 2.49 -42.45
N LEU A 514 4.40 1.20 -42.69
CA LEU A 514 3.13 0.75 -43.30
C LEU A 514 1.92 0.93 -42.37
N LEU A 515 2.11 1.22 -41.09
CA LEU A 515 1.03 1.65 -40.20
C LEU A 515 0.60 3.10 -40.48
N GLN A 516 1.49 3.95 -41.01
CA GLN A 516 1.21 5.39 -41.10
C GLN A 516 0.49 5.78 -42.41
N GLU A 517 0.76 5.10 -43.53
CA GLU A 517 0.03 5.36 -44.79
C GLU A 517 -1.34 4.65 -44.85
N ASN A 518 -1.48 3.46 -44.24
CA ASN A 518 -2.75 2.75 -44.24
C ASN A 518 -3.73 3.28 -43.19
N ILE A 519 -3.29 3.85 -42.06
CA ILE A 519 -4.23 4.45 -41.09
C ILE A 519 -4.89 5.72 -41.65
N TYR A 520 -4.15 6.56 -42.39
CA TYR A 520 -4.75 7.75 -43.03
C TYR A 520 -5.69 7.40 -44.19
N SER A 521 -5.42 6.32 -44.93
CA SER A 521 -6.33 5.82 -45.98
C SER A 521 -7.57 5.15 -45.38
N LEU A 522 -7.43 4.37 -44.29
CA LEU A 522 -8.54 3.64 -43.66
C LEU A 522 -9.44 4.53 -42.79
N MET A 523 -8.96 5.66 -42.27
CA MET A 523 -9.81 6.66 -41.60
C MET A 523 -10.84 7.32 -42.54
N SER A 524 -10.75 7.08 -43.85
CA SER A 524 -11.78 7.47 -44.83
C SER A 524 -12.84 6.39 -45.08
N SER A 525 -12.71 5.20 -44.46
CA SER A 525 -13.67 4.09 -44.56
C SER A 525 -14.10 3.63 -43.17
N ASN A 526 -15.41 3.52 -42.90
CA ASN A 526 -16.00 3.07 -41.63
C ASN A 526 -15.75 1.58 -41.28
N ALA A 527 -14.58 1.02 -41.60
CA ALA A 527 -14.23 -0.37 -41.30
C ALA A 527 -13.46 -0.47 -39.98
N SER A 528 -13.97 -1.28 -39.04
CA SER A 528 -13.27 -1.62 -37.79
C SER A 528 -11.96 -2.35 -38.07
N PHE A 529 -10.84 -1.88 -37.51
CA PHE A 529 -9.53 -2.50 -37.70
C PHE A 529 -9.44 -3.82 -36.92
N ASP A 530 -9.14 -4.92 -37.61
CA ASP A 530 -8.98 -6.25 -37.00
C ASP A 530 -7.57 -6.41 -36.41
N TYR A 531 -7.47 -6.22 -35.09
CA TYR A 531 -6.22 -6.44 -34.36
C TYR A 531 -5.90 -7.94 -34.20
N ALA A 532 -6.89 -8.82 -34.09
CA ALA A 532 -6.63 -10.26 -33.97
C ALA A 532 -5.90 -10.81 -35.21
N ALA A 533 -6.30 -10.38 -36.41
CA ALA A 533 -5.64 -10.74 -37.66
C ALA A 533 -4.20 -10.20 -37.74
N LEU A 534 -3.94 -8.98 -37.23
CA LEU A 534 -2.59 -8.41 -37.17
C LEU A 534 -1.62 -9.26 -36.32
N PHE A 535 -2.14 -9.81 -35.23
CA PHE A 535 -1.39 -10.72 -34.33
C PHE A 535 -1.45 -12.19 -34.78
N GLY A 536 -2.01 -12.46 -35.97
CA GLY A 536 -2.09 -13.78 -36.56
C GLY A 536 -2.97 -14.74 -35.77
N ILE A 537 -4.12 -14.28 -35.28
CA ILE A 537 -5.13 -15.08 -34.57
C ILE A 537 -6.32 -15.27 -35.51
N HIS A 538 -6.57 -16.51 -35.95
CA HIS A 538 -7.55 -16.85 -36.98
C HIS A 538 -8.34 -18.14 -36.67
N SER A 539 -7.82 -19.05 -35.85
CA SER A 539 -8.39 -20.40 -35.66
C SER A 539 -9.12 -20.51 -34.32
N VAL A 540 -10.44 -20.40 -34.40
CA VAL A 540 -11.35 -20.71 -33.28
C VAL A 540 -11.20 -22.17 -32.86
N ALA A 541 -11.14 -23.09 -33.82
CA ALA A 541 -11.10 -24.53 -33.57
C ALA A 541 -9.87 -24.93 -32.73
N ALA A 542 -8.68 -24.45 -33.09
CA ALA A 542 -7.46 -24.75 -32.34
C ALA A 542 -7.49 -24.15 -30.91
N ALA A 543 -7.97 -22.91 -30.76
CA ALA A 543 -8.10 -22.27 -29.46
C ALA A 543 -9.09 -23.01 -28.54
N VAL A 544 -10.23 -23.45 -29.07
CA VAL A 544 -11.23 -24.25 -28.33
C VAL A 544 -10.64 -25.60 -27.90
N VAL A 545 -9.93 -26.31 -28.78
CA VAL A 545 -9.27 -27.58 -28.44
C VAL A 545 -8.32 -27.40 -27.27
N PHE A 546 -7.42 -26.41 -27.32
CA PHE A 546 -6.50 -26.16 -26.21
C PHE A 546 -7.22 -25.73 -24.93
N THR A 547 -8.31 -24.97 -25.01
CA THR A 547 -9.15 -24.65 -23.85
C THR A 547 -9.68 -25.91 -23.18
N VAL A 548 -10.29 -26.80 -23.96
CA VAL A 548 -10.93 -28.03 -23.46
C VAL A 548 -9.93 -28.99 -22.82
N ILE A 549 -8.73 -29.16 -23.40
CA ILE A 549 -7.73 -30.09 -22.86
C ILE A 549 -7.06 -29.59 -21.56
N TYR A 550 -7.01 -28.27 -21.31
CA TYR A 550 -6.44 -27.73 -20.08
C TYR A 550 -7.39 -27.78 -18.88
N VAL A 551 -8.72 -27.79 -19.09
CA VAL A 551 -9.72 -27.89 -18.01
C VAL A 551 -9.52 -29.13 -17.11
N PRO A 552 -9.44 -30.37 -17.63
CA PRO A 552 -9.25 -31.55 -16.78
C PRO A 552 -7.89 -31.53 -16.08
N LEU A 553 -6.85 -30.97 -16.71
CA LEU A 553 -5.53 -30.80 -16.08
C LEU A 553 -5.60 -29.81 -14.91
N ALA A 554 -6.34 -28.70 -15.04
CA ALA A 554 -6.54 -27.75 -13.95
C ALA A 554 -7.20 -28.45 -12.74
N PHE A 555 -8.29 -29.19 -12.97
CA PHE A 555 -8.95 -29.97 -11.90
C PHE A 555 -8.01 -31.00 -11.27
N TYR A 556 -7.24 -31.72 -12.09
CA TYR A 556 -6.27 -32.69 -11.61
C TYR A 556 -5.21 -32.04 -10.69
N PHE A 557 -4.64 -30.91 -11.08
CA PHE A 557 -3.62 -30.23 -10.27
C PHE A 557 -4.20 -29.53 -9.03
N VAL A 558 -5.44 -29.03 -9.08
CA VAL A 558 -6.17 -28.56 -7.88
C VAL A 558 -6.29 -29.71 -6.87
N TRP A 559 -6.78 -30.86 -7.33
CA TRP A 559 -6.93 -32.03 -6.47
C TRP A 559 -5.59 -32.50 -5.89
N ARG A 560 -4.52 -32.51 -6.70
CA ARG A 560 -3.16 -32.84 -6.24
C ARG A 560 -2.60 -31.82 -5.25
N ALA A 561 -2.83 -30.53 -5.47
CA ALA A 561 -2.37 -29.46 -4.58
C ALA A 561 -3.03 -29.56 -3.19
N VAL A 562 -4.30 -29.95 -3.13
CA VAL A 562 -5.05 -30.15 -1.87
C VAL A 562 -4.65 -31.46 -1.18
N THR A 563 -4.56 -32.57 -1.92
CA THR A 563 -4.31 -33.91 -1.33
C THR A 563 -2.84 -34.19 -1.04
N ARG A 564 -1.92 -33.60 -1.80
CA ARG A 564 -0.47 -33.84 -1.75
C ARG A 564 0.30 -32.54 -1.92
N PHE A 565 0.14 -31.63 -0.97
CA PHE A 565 0.65 -30.27 -1.06
C PHE A 565 2.12 -30.19 -1.47
N ASN A 566 2.36 -29.54 -2.61
CA ASN A 566 3.65 -29.05 -3.09
C ASN A 566 3.40 -27.77 -3.90
N TYR A 567 4.25 -26.76 -3.73
CA TYR A 567 4.17 -25.50 -4.48
C TYR A 567 4.19 -25.71 -6.00
N VAL A 568 4.88 -26.75 -6.52
CA VAL A 568 4.86 -27.11 -7.94
C VAL A 568 3.43 -27.37 -8.42
N PHE A 569 2.58 -28.08 -7.66
CA PHE A 569 1.18 -28.31 -8.04
C PHE A 569 0.34 -27.02 -8.00
N VAL A 570 0.64 -26.11 -7.08
CA VAL A 570 -0.03 -24.80 -7.00
C VAL A 570 0.29 -23.97 -8.25
N PHE A 571 1.56 -23.88 -8.64
CA PHE A 571 1.97 -23.13 -9.83
C PHE A 571 1.46 -23.77 -11.14
N LEU A 572 1.40 -25.10 -11.22
CA LEU A 572 0.79 -25.80 -12.35
C LEU A 572 -0.72 -25.55 -12.43
N THR A 573 -1.41 -25.49 -11.28
CA THR A 573 -2.83 -25.14 -11.22
C THR A 573 -3.07 -23.74 -11.78
N ILE A 574 -2.31 -22.75 -11.30
CA ILE A 574 -2.39 -21.37 -11.78
C ILE A 574 -2.10 -21.30 -13.28
N PHE A 575 -1.07 -22.02 -13.74
CA PHE A 575 -0.73 -22.10 -15.16
C PHE A 575 -1.89 -22.65 -16.00
N CYS A 576 -2.50 -23.76 -15.60
CA CYS A 576 -3.61 -24.35 -16.34
C CYS A 576 -4.82 -23.40 -16.38
N ILE A 577 -5.14 -22.70 -15.28
CA ILE A 577 -6.21 -21.70 -15.25
C ILE A 577 -5.90 -20.54 -16.21
N ILE A 578 -4.68 -20.00 -16.18
CA ILE A 578 -4.23 -18.95 -17.10
C ILE A 578 -4.37 -19.42 -18.56
N ARG A 579 -4.07 -20.69 -18.85
CA ARG A 579 -4.19 -21.26 -20.20
C ARG A 579 -5.64 -21.47 -20.63
N VAL A 580 -6.53 -21.91 -19.74
CA VAL A 580 -7.98 -21.99 -20.03
C VAL A 580 -8.51 -20.60 -20.38
N VAL A 581 -8.21 -19.59 -19.56
CA VAL A 581 -8.67 -18.21 -19.80
C VAL A 581 -8.04 -17.63 -21.07
N GLY A 582 -6.72 -17.80 -21.25
CA GLY A 582 -6.00 -17.29 -22.42
C GLY A 582 -6.52 -17.89 -23.74
N PHE A 583 -6.70 -19.21 -23.82
CA PHE A 583 -7.24 -19.84 -25.02
C PHE A 583 -8.73 -19.56 -25.23
N ALA A 584 -9.52 -19.37 -24.16
CA ALA A 584 -10.91 -18.91 -24.29
C ALA A 584 -10.98 -17.49 -24.87
N ILE A 585 -10.15 -16.56 -24.38
CA ILE A 585 -10.02 -15.22 -24.95
C ILE A 585 -9.57 -15.30 -26.40
N ARG A 586 -8.58 -16.15 -26.72
CA ARG A 586 -8.12 -16.34 -28.10
C ARG A 586 -9.19 -16.89 -29.04
N ALA A 587 -10.04 -17.80 -28.56
CA ALA A 587 -11.19 -18.31 -29.32
C ALA A 587 -12.22 -17.21 -29.60
N VAL A 588 -12.46 -16.32 -28.61
CA VAL A 588 -13.34 -15.15 -28.77
C VAL A 588 -12.74 -14.14 -29.76
N LEU A 589 -11.44 -13.87 -29.67
CA LEU A 589 -10.71 -13.00 -30.60
C LEU A 589 -10.75 -13.54 -32.04
N ALA A 590 -10.61 -14.86 -32.24
CA ALA A 590 -10.70 -15.48 -33.56
C ALA A 590 -12.13 -15.59 -34.11
N GLY A 591 -13.15 -15.56 -33.24
CA GLY A 591 -14.53 -15.90 -33.57
C GLY A 591 -15.51 -14.73 -33.64
N SER A 592 -15.09 -13.51 -33.29
CA SER A 592 -15.96 -12.33 -33.28
C SER A 592 -15.24 -11.07 -33.78
N GLU A 593 -15.80 -10.41 -34.79
CA GLU A 593 -15.28 -9.14 -35.33
C GLU A 593 -15.23 -8.02 -34.27
N SER A 594 -16.22 -7.99 -33.38
CA SER A 594 -16.26 -7.02 -32.26
C SER A 594 -15.15 -7.24 -31.24
N ALA A 595 -14.76 -8.49 -31.00
CA ALA A 595 -13.66 -8.83 -30.12
C ALA A 595 -12.31 -8.64 -30.81
N ALA A 596 -12.22 -9.00 -32.09
CA ALA A 596 -11.04 -8.87 -32.92
C ALA A 596 -10.59 -7.40 -33.08
N SER A 597 -11.53 -6.46 -33.05
CA SER A 597 -11.27 -5.02 -33.06
C SER A 597 -10.99 -4.41 -31.67
N ASN A 598 -11.00 -5.21 -30.60
CA ASN A 598 -10.68 -4.74 -29.25
C ASN A 598 -9.19 -4.93 -28.91
N LEU A 599 -8.42 -3.85 -29.06
CA LEU A 599 -6.97 -3.84 -28.75
C LEU A 599 -6.66 -4.27 -27.30
N GLY A 600 -7.50 -3.88 -26.33
CA GLY A 600 -7.31 -4.26 -24.92
C GLY A 600 -7.43 -5.77 -24.70
N LEU A 601 -8.35 -6.43 -25.41
CA LEU A 601 -8.54 -7.87 -25.34
C LEU A 601 -7.36 -8.63 -25.98
N VAL A 602 -6.81 -8.11 -27.08
CA VAL A 602 -5.59 -8.65 -27.70
C VAL A 602 -4.39 -8.51 -26.76
N ILE A 603 -4.26 -7.40 -26.03
CA ILE A 603 -3.17 -7.22 -25.06
C ILE A 603 -3.32 -8.16 -23.87
N ALA A 604 -4.55 -8.36 -23.39
CA ALA A 604 -4.83 -9.33 -22.33
C ALA A 604 -4.40 -10.75 -22.74
N ASP A 605 -4.69 -11.17 -23.98
CA ASP A 605 -4.18 -12.42 -24.56
C ASP A 605 -2.65 -12.48 -24.50
N GLN A 606 -1.96 -11.47 -25.02
CA GLN A 606 -0.49 -11.42 -25.05
C GLN A 606 0.13 -11.50 -23.64
N ILE A 607 -0.45 -10.80 -22.66
CA ILE A 607 0.02 -10.81 -21.27
C ILE A 607 -0.20 -12.19 -20.62
N LEU A 608 -1.37 -12.82 -20.81
CA LEU A 608 -1.65 -14.15 -20.28
C LEU A 608 -0.71 -15.22 -20.86
N PHE A 609 -0.40 -15.13 -22.16
CA PHE A 609 0.56 -16.03 -22.81
C PHE A 609 2.01 -15.79 -22.38
N GLY A 610 2.40 -14.53 -22.18
CA GLY A 610 3.71 -14.14 -21.67
C GLY A 610 3.95 -14.54 -20.21
N MET A 611 2.98 -14.26 -19.32
CA MET A 611 3.09 -14.53 -17.89
C MET A 611 3.06 -16.02 -17.58
N GLY A 612 2.20 -16.80 -18.25
CA GLY A 612 2.01 -18.22 -17.96
C GLY A 612 3.32 -19.03 -17.99
N PHE A 613 4.19 -18.78 -18.97
CA PHE A 613 5.45 -19.52 -19.10
C PHE A 613 6.37 -19.42 -17.87
N SER A 614 6.38 -18.26 -17.20
CA SER A 614 7.19 -18.04 -16.01
C SER A 614 6.84 -19.02 -14.87
N GLY A 615 5.56 -19.39 -14.74
CA GLY A 615 5.07 -20.37 -13.77
C GLY A 615 5.57 -21.79 -14.04
N LEU A 616 5.66 -22.19 -15.32
CA LEU A 616 6.26 -23.47 -15.71
C LEU A 616 7.76 -23.50 -15.40
N LEU A 617 8.49 -22.46 -15.81
CA LEU A 617 9.93 -22.39 -15.60
C LEU A 617 10.29 -22.41 -14.10
N PHE A 618 9.52 -21.69 -13.28
CA PHE A 618 9.61 -21.73 -11.82
C PHE A 618 9.33 -23.12 -11.25
N SER A 619 8.31 -23.80 -11.78
CA SER A 619 7.93 -25.15 -11.37
C SER A 619 9.05 -26.15 -11.68
N THR A 620 9.69 -26.05 -12.85
CA THR A 620 10.85 -26.88 -13.23
C THR A 620 12.01 -26.67 -12.29
N PHE A 621 12.35 -25.41 -12.00
CA PHE A 621 13.45 -25.09 -11.09
C PHE A 621 13.22 -25.63 -9.67
N SER A 622 12.00 -25.46 -9.16
CA SER A 622 11.62 -25.95 -7.83
C SER A 622 11.70 -27.47 -7.77
N LEU A 623 11.15 -28.15 -8.77
CA LEU A 623 11.19 -29.61 -8.88
C LEU A 623 12.62 -30.13 -9.01
N GLN A 624 13.44 -29.53 -9.88
CA GLN A 624 14.84 -29.85 -10.07
C GLN A 624 15.62 -29.72 -8.75
N SER A 625 15.43 -28.62 -8.03
CA SER A 625 16.12 -28.37 -6.77
C SER A 625 15.72 -29.38 -5.68
N ASP A 626 14.43 -29.73 -5.60
CA ASP A 626 13.96 -30.78 -4.69
C ASP A 626 14.58 -32.15 -5.05
N ARG A 627 14.70 -32.48 -6.35
CA ARG A 627 15.28 -33.74 -6.83
C ARG A 627 16.78 -33.85 -6.62
N GLU A 628 17.53 -32.79 -6.91
CA GLU A 628 18.97 -32.74 -6.68
C GLU A 628 19.30 -32.84 -5.19
N ARG A 629 18.50 -32.19 -4.34
CA ARG A 629 18.62 -32.29 -2.87
C ARG A 629 18.47 -33.72 -2.40
N ILE A 630 17.42 -34.42 -2.85
CA ILE A 630 17.15 -35.82 -2.52
C ILE A 630 18.24 -36.75 -3.06
N ALA A 631 18.79 -36.45 -4.24
CA ALA A 631 19.91 -37.21 -4.81
C ALA A 631 21.25 -36.97 -4.09
N GLY A 632 21.30 -36.01 -3.16
CA GLY A 632 22.49 -35.68 -2.37
C GLY A 632 23.54 -34.85 -3.12
N LEU A 633 23.17 -34.21 -4.24
CA LEU A 633 24.06 -33.36 -5.02
C LEU A 633 24.43 -32.10 -4.25
N ARG A 634 25.73 -31.76 -4.23
CA ARG A 634 26.25 -30.53 -3.62
C ARG A 634 27.11 -29.77 -4.63
N TYR A 635 26.67 -28.58 -5.00
CA TYR A 635 27.46 -27.67 -5.84
C TYR A 635 28.52 -26.97 -4.99
N LYS A 636 29.78 -27.03 -5.41
CA LYS A 636 30.92 -26.37 -4.72
C LYS A 636 31.33 -25.06 -5.37
N HIS A 637 30.97 -24.81 -6.63
CA HIS A 637 31.39 -23.62 -7.36
C HIS A 637 30.54 -22.39 -6.98
N PRO A 638 31.14 -21.23 -6.61
CA PRO A 638 30.42 -20.04 -6.16
C PRO A 638 29.37 -19.52 -7.15
N LEU A 639 29.70 -19.48 -8.44
CA LEU A 639 28.74 -19.04 -9.48
C LEU A 639 27.53 -19.97 -9.58
N ILE A 640 27.75 -21.28 -9.43
CA ILE A 640 26.66 -22.25 -9.48
C ILE A 640 25.80 -22.11 -8.23
N LEU A 641 26.40 -21.87 -7.06
CA LEU A 641 25.65 -21.61 -5.82
C LEU A 641 24.71 -20.40 -5.94
N VAL A 642 25.16 -19.30 -6.55
CA VAL A 642 24.31 -18.12 -6.79
C VAL A 642 23.20 -18.42 -7.80
N LEU A 643 23.54 -19.05 -8.93
CA LEU A 643 22.59 -19.38 -10.00
C LEU A 643 21.59 -20.47 -9.61
N THR A 644 21.92 -21.29 -8.61
CA THR A 644 21.03 -22.33 -8.06
C THR A 644 20.30 -21.87 -6.78
N HIS A 645 20.54 -20.64 -6.33
CA HIS A 645 19.87 -20.10 -5.15
C HIS A 645 18.42 -19.73 -5.46
N ARG A 646 17.48 -20.37 -4.76
CA ARG A 646 16.04 -20.24 -5.01
C ARG A 646 15.54 -18.80 -5.04
N ARG A 647 15.94 -17.96 -4.08
CA ARG A 647 15.53 -16.55 -4.02
C ARG A 647 16.05 -15.73 -5.20
N PHE A 648 17.28 -16.00 -5.65
CA PHE A 648 17.89 -15.27 -6.74
C PHE A 648 17.20 -15.62 -8.07
N TYR A 649 16.93 -16.91 -8.30
CA TYR A 649 16.17 -17.39 -9.45
C TYR A 649 14.77 -16.76 -9.51
N HIS A 650 14.08 -16.67 -8.37
CA HIS A 650 12.76 -16.04 -8.30
C HIS A 650 12.80 -14.55 -8.67
N VAL A 651 13.77 -13.79 -8.15
CA VAL A 651 13.90 -12.35 -8.43
C VAL A 651 14.11 -12.10 -9.93
N ILE A 652 14.95 -12.91 -10.58
CA ILE A 652 15.22 -12.78 -12.02
C ILE A 652 13.96 -13.08 -12.84
N ILE A 653 13.23 -14.15 -12.52
CA ILE A 653 11.97 -14.47 -13.24
C ILE A 653 10.94 -13.36 -13.06
N VAL A 654 10.75 -12.86 -11.83
CA VAL A 654 9.80 -11.77 -11.56
C VAL A 654 10.19 -10.51 -12.33
N ALA A 655 11.47 -10.13 -12.33
CA ALA A 655 11.96 -8.99 -13.10
C ALA A 655 11.68 -9.15 -14.61
N ALA A 656 11.91 -10.35 -15.16
CA ALA A 656 11.63 -10.63 -16.57
C ALA A 656 10.13 -10.52 -16.89
N VAL A 657 9.25 -11.01 -16.01
CA VAL A 657 7.78 -10.90 -16.16
C VAL A 657 7.34 -9.43 -16.12
N VAL A 658 7.86 -8.64 -15.19
CA VAL A 658 7.56 -7.19 -15.11
C VAL A 658 7.96 -6.48 -16.40
N LEU A 659 9.15 -6.77 -16.93
CA LEU A 659 9.61 -6.21 -18.20
C LEU A 659 8.69 -6.58 -19.38
N ILE A 660 8.19 -7.82 -19.41
CA ILE A 660 7.24 -8.27 -20.46
C ILE A 660 5.89 -7.58 -20.31
N ILE A 661 5.34 -7.45 -19.11
CA ILE A 661 4.04 -6.81 -18.87
C ILE A 661 4.11 -5.32 -19.20
N VAL A 662 5.09 -4.61 -18.64
CA VAL A 662 5.29 -3.19 -18.88
C VAL A 662 5.57 -2.95 -20.37
N GLY A 663 6.46 -3.75 -20.97
CA GLY A 663 6.78 -3.66 -22.38
C GLY A 663 5.57 -3.87 -23.29
N THR A 664 4.71 -4.85 -22.97
CA THR A 664 3.49 -5.15 -23.76
C THR A 664 2.44 -4.05 -23.60
N ASN A 665 2.26 -3.50 -22.39
CA ASN A 665 1.34 -2.39 -22.16
C ASN A 665 1.80 -1.11 -22.89
N MET A 666 3.10 -0.84 -22.95
CA MET A 666 3.64 0.33 -23.65
C MET A 666 3.50 0.25 -25.19
N LEU A 667 3.13 -0.90 -25.75
CA LEU A 667 2.82 -1.01 -27.18
C LEU A 667 1.56 -0.24 -27.58
N THR A 668 0.70 0.16 -26.62
CA THR A 668 -0.46 1.02 -26.86
C THR A 668 -0.16 2.51 -26.75
N SER A 669 1.09 2.89 -26.48
CA SER A 669 1.47 4.29 -26.40
C SER A 669 1.24 4.98 -27.73
N ASP A 670 0.55 6.13 -27.71
CA ASP A 670 0.37 7.01 -28.88
C ASP A 670 1.72 7.59 -29.36
N ASN A 671 2.69 7.71 -28.44
CA ASN A 671 4.04 8.17 -28.74
C ASN A 671 4.90 7.04 -29.37
N PRO A 672 5.53 7.26 -30.55
CA PRO A 672 6.53 6.35 -31.14
C PRO A 672 7.66 5.92 -30.20
N ASP A 673 8.20 6.83 -29.40
CA ASP A 673 9.31 6.53 -28.47
C ASP A 673 8.86 5.58 -27.35
N GLY A 674 7.62 5.72 -26.91
CA GLY A 674 7.01 4.82 -25.92
C GLY A 674 6.85 3.39 -26.46
N ARG A 675 6.52 3.25 -27.75
CA ARG A 675 6.39 1.93 -28.42
C ARG A 675 7.75 1.27 -28.65
N ASP A 676 8.78 2.03 -29.01
CA ASP A 676 10.15 1.51 -29.16
C ASP A 676 10.73 1.04 -27.82
N LEU A 677 10.52 1.83 -26.76
CA LEU A 677 10.88 1.43 -25.40
C LEU A 677 10.09 0.17 -24.98
N GLY A 678 8.79 0.11 -25.27
CA GLY A 678 7.96 -1.07 -24.99
C GLY A 678 8.47 -2.35 -25.66
N ASN A 679 8.82 -2.27 -26.95
CA ASN A 679 9.44 -3.37 -27.69
C ASN A 679 10.79 -3.79 -27.09
N THR A 680 11.61 -2.82 -26.67
CA THR A 680 12.92 -3.07 -26.04
C THR A 680 12.76 -3.80 -24.71
N LEU A 681 11.85 -3.36 -23.85
CA LEU A 681 11.58 -4.00 -22.55
C LEU A 681 11.05 -5.42 -22.72
N ARG A 682 10.09 -5.64 -23.64
CA ARG A 682 9.55 -6.97 -23.96
C ARG A 682 10.63 -7.91 -24.49
N THR A 683 11.51 -7.39 -25.36
CA THR A 683 12.65 -8.13 -25.91
C THR A 683 13.63 -8.52 -24.80
N ALA A 684 14.00 -7.58 -23.94
CA ALA A 684 14.91 -7.83 -22.82
C ALA A 684 14.36 -8.89 -21.85
N GLY A 685 13.08 -8.78 -21.45
CA GLY A 685 12.44 -9.78 -20.58
C GLY A 685 12.42 -11.18 -21.19
N THR A 686 12.17 -11.30 -22.49
CA THR A 686 12.17 -12.61 -23.17
C THR A 686 13.56 -13.22 -23.26
N TRP A 687 14.61 -12.42 -23.53
CA TRP A 687 15.99 -12.90 -23.51
C TRP A 687 16.45 -13.35 -22.11
N ILE A 688 16.00 -12.66 -21.06
CA ILE A 688 16.25 -13.10 -19.67
C ILE A 688 15.62 -14.48 -19.43
N LEU A 689 14.35 -14.66 -19.79
CA LEU A 689 13.68 -15.97 -19.67
C LEU A 689 14.36 -17.05 -20.52
N PHE A 690 14.86 -16.71 -21.70
CA PHE A 690 15.61 -17.65 -22.56
C PHE A 690 16.89 -18.10 -21.87
N GLY A 691 17.70 -17.16 -21.35
CA GLY A 691 18.92 -17.49 -20.60
C GLY A 691 18.66 -18.37 -19.38
N MET A 692 17.58 -18.09 -18.64
CA MET A 692 17.15 -18.90 -17.49
C MET A 692 16.70 -20.31 -17.90
N THR A 693 16.10 -20.45 -19.08
CA THR A 693 15.67 -21.75 -19.63
C THR A 693 16.87 -22.57 -20.12
N VAL A 694 17.86 -21.92 -20.76
CA VAL A 694 19.14 -22.58 -21.13
C VAL A 694 19.85 -23.09 -19.89
N LEU A 695 19.97 -22.27 -18.85
CA LEU A 695 20.56 -22.67 -17.58
C LEU A 695 19.82 -23.87 -16.97
N GLN A 696 18.48 -23.87 -16.99
CA GLN A 696 17.67 -24.99 -16.50
C GLN A 696 17.90 -26.27 -17.33
N GLY A 697 18.06 -26.15 -18.65
CA GLY A 697 18.41 -27.26 -19.54
C GLY A 697 19.78 -27.86 -19.22
N LEU A 698 20.81 -27.03 -19.08
CA LEU A 698 22.16 -27.47 -18.70
C LEU A 698 22.16 -28.21 -17.36
N ARG A 699 21.40 -27.69 -16.39
CA ARG A 699 21.29 -28.27 -15.05
C ARG A 699 20.58 -29.63 -15.08
N SER A 700 19.54 -29.76 -15.89
CA SER A 700 18.83 -31.03 -16.11
C SER A 700 19.74 -32.07 -16.78
N GLY A 701 20.53 -31.67 -17.77
CA GLY A 701 21.53 -32.55 -18.40
C GLY A 701 22.61 -33.02 -17.44
N ALA A 702 23.15 -32.12 -16.60
CA ALA A 702 24.10 -32.47 -15.55
C ALA A 702 23.50 -33.45 -14.52
N PHE A 703 22.21 -33.29 -14.19
CA PHE A 703 21.50 -34.20 -13.29
C PHE A 703 21.33 -35.60 -13.89
N VAL A 704 20.98 -35.70 -15.17
CA VAL A 704 20.92 -36.99 -15.90
C VAL A 704 22.29 -37.67 -15.92
N TYR A 705 23.36 -36.94 -16.21
CA TYR A 705 24.72 -37.48 -16.21
C TYR A 705 25.09 -38.04 -14.83
N HIS A 706 24.83 -37.28 -13.77
CA HIS A 706 25.12 -37.72 -12.40
C HIS A 706 24.29 -38.93 -11.97
N GLU A 707 22.99 -38.98 -12.30
CA GLU A 707 22.15 -40.14 -11.98
C GLU A 707 22.58 -41.39 -12.77
N SER A 708 23.02 -41.23 -14.03
CA SER A 708 23.47 -42.32 -14.90
C SER A 708 24.84 -42.88 -14.52
N ALA A 709 25.70 -42.07 -13.89
CA ALA A 709 27.04 -42.48 -13.42
C ALA A 709 27.03 -43.32 -12.13
N LYS A 710 25.89 -43.46 -11.44
CA LYS A 710 25.74 -44.32 -10.24
C LYS A 710 25.29 -45.75 -10.63
N TYR A 711 26.13 -46.77 -10.45
CA TYR A 711 25.75 -48.20 -10.50
C TYR A 711 26.30 -49.00 -9.30
N PRO A 712 25.63 -50.08 -8.81
CA PRO A 712 24.25 -50.49 -9.07
C PRO A 712 23.27 -50.01 -7.98
N LYS A 713 22.01 -49.83 -8.40
CA LYS A 713 20.86 -49.48 -7.55
C LYS A 713 20.52 -50.70 -6.68
N VAL A 714 20.62 -50.58 -5.36
CA VAL A 714 19.89 -51.47 -4.45
C VAL A 714 18.41 -51.32 -4.78
N GLU A 715 17.80 -52.38 -5.32
CA GLU A 715 16.38 -52.42 -5.67
C GLU A 715 15.53 -52.32 -4.40
N ALA A 716 15.21 -51.08 -4.00
CA ALA A 716 14.12 -50.84 -3.08
C ALA A 716 12.81 -51.20 -3.79
N LYS A 717 12.07 -52.15 -3.21
CA LYS A 717 11.04 -52.98 -3.87
C LYS A 717 9.81 -52.25 -4.42
N THR A 718 9.69 -50.93 -4.33
CA THR A 718 8.52 -50.17 -4.83
C THR A 718 8.85 -48.70 -5.14
N ARG A 719 9.53 -48.40 -6.27
CA ARG A 719 9.61 -47.02 -6.78
C ARG A 719 8.58 -46.79 -7.89
N SER A 720 7.75 -45.76 -7.75
CA SER A 720 6.85 -45.30 -8.81
C SER A 720 7.63 -44.88 -10.06
N PHE A 721 7.02 -44.99 -11.25
CA PHE A 721 7.66 -44.65 -12.53
C PHE A 721 8.33 -43.26 -12.53
N GLY A 722 7.64 -42.23 -12.02
CA GLY A 722 8.19 -40.87 -11.96
C GLY A 722 9.40 -40.72 -11.02
N ASP A 723 9.55 -41.59 -10.03
CA ASP A 723 10.71 -41.61 -9.12
C ASP A 723 11.90 -42.35 -9.74
N LYS A 724 11.64 -43.36 -10.58
CA LYS A 724 12.69 -44.14 -11.28
C LYS A 724 13.33 -43.36 -12.43
N TYR A 725 12.56 -42.54 -13.13
CA TYR A 725 12.98 -41.80 -14.33
C TYR A 725 13.01 -40.29 -14.12
N ALA A 726 13.12 -39.82 -12.87
CA ALA A 726 13.00 -38.40 -12.51
C ALA A 726 13.95 -37.49 -13.30
N ALA A 727 15.24 -37.83 -13.43
CA ALA A 727 16.17 -36.98 -14.20
C ALA A 727 15.83 -36.92 -15.69
N TRP A 728 15.42 -38.03 -16.30
CA TRP A 728 15.04 -38.07 -17.71
C TRP A 728 13.74 -37.30 -17.97
N LEU A 729 12.77 -37.38 -17.07
CA LEU A 729 11.52 -36.60 -17.16
C LEU A 729 11.78 -35.10 -16.97
N LEU A 730 12.70 -34.72 -16.08
CA LEU A 730 13.15 -33.33 -15.92
C LEU A 730 13.90 -32.80 -17.16
N ALA A 731 14.75 -33.62 -17.77
CA ALA A 731 15.41 -33.27 -19.02
C ALA A 731 14.41 -33.09 -20.18
N LEU A 732 13.39 -33.94 -20.25
CA LEU A 732 12.29 -33.80 -21.21
C LEU A 732 11.51 -32.49 -21.00
N ILE A 733 11.13 -32.18 -19.76
CA ILE A 733 10.46 -30.91 -19.42
C ILE A 733 11.32 -29.71 -19.86
N SER A 734 12.60 -29.70 -19.48
CA SER A 734 13.50 -28.60 -19.83
C SER A 734 13.72 -28.47 -21.33
N GLY A 735 13.77 -29.58 -22.07
CA GLY A 735 13.85 -29.59 -23.53
C GLY A 735 12.61 -28.99 -24.20
N LEU A 736 11.42 -29.34 -23.73
CA LEU A 736 10.15 -28.77 -24.23
C LEU A 736 10.06 -27.26 -23.96
N LEU A 737 10.47 -26.81 -22.76
CA LEU A 737 10.51 -25.39 -22.43
C LEU A 737 11.54 -24.63 -23.26
N LEU A 738 12.71 -25.22 -23.51
CA LEU A 738 13.74 -24.62 -24.35
C LEU A 738 13.25 -24.48 -25.80
N TRP A 739 12.62 -25.53 -26.35
CA TRP A 739 12.05 -25.49 -27.69
C TRP A 739 11.04 -24.35 -27.86
N ARG A 740 10.12 -24.23 -26.91
CA ARG A 740 9.14 -23.14 -26.86
C ARG A 740 9.81 -21.76 -26.80
N MET A 741 10.87 -21.62 -26.01
CA MET A 741 11.58 -20.35 -25.87
C MET A 741 12.40 -19.98 -27.10
N ILE A 742 12.97 -20.95 -27.81
CA ILE A 742 13.61 -20.73 -29.12
C ILE A 742 12.60 -20.12 -30.09
N TYR A 743 11.41 -20.71 -30.20
CA TYR A 743 10.34 -20.16 -31.04
C TYR A 743 9.96 -18.73 -30.61
N SER A 744 9.80 -18.49 -29.31
CA SER A 744 9.43 -17.17 -28.76
C SER A 744 10.48 -16.09 -29.07
N VAL A 745 11.77 -16.42 -28.99
CA VAL A 745 12.87 -15.49 -29.32
C VAL A 745 12.94 -15.19 -30.81
N ILE A 746 12.76 -16.21 -31.67
CA ILE A 746 12.77 -16.04 -33.13
C ILE A 746 11.60 -15.13 -33.57
N THR A 747 10.44 -15.31 -32.96
CA THR A 747 9.21 -14.63 -33.37
C THR A 747 8.93 -13.32 -32.63
N ILE A 748 9.75 -12.89 -31.67
CA ILE A 748 9.46 -11.71 -30.83
C ILE A 748 9.32 -10.38 -31.56
N ARG A 749 9.93 -10.27 -32.75
CA ARG A 749 9.87 -9.08 -33.63
C ARG A 749 9.11 -9.34 -34.93
N GLN A 750 8.42 -10.48 -35.05
CA GLN A 750 7.69 -10.89 -36.23
C GLN A 750 6.23 -11.16 -35.87
N SER A 751 5.32 -11.05 -36.85
CA SER A 751 3.95 -11.54 -36.64
C SER A 751 3.97 -13.06 -36.52
N GLN A 752 3.26 -13.61 -35.53
CA GLN A 752 3.21 -15.05 -35.32
C GLN A 752 2.16 -15.68 -36.24
N HIS A 753 2.54 -16.72 -36.98
CA HIS A 753 1.58 -17.49 -37.78
C HIS A 753 1.02 -18.67 -36.97
N GLU A 754 -0.30 -18.85 -36.95
CA GLU A 754 -0.97 -19.90 -36.18
C GLU A 754 -0.46 -21.32 -36.47
N SER A 755 -0.18 -21.60 -37.75
CA SER A 755 0.34 -22.89 -38.20
C SER A 755 1.65 -23.28 -37.52
N THR A 756 2.42 -22.29 -37.07
CA THR A 756 3.66 -22.48 -36.31
C THR A 756 3.45 -22.30 -34.80
N TYR A 757 2.52 -21.43 -34.40
CA TYR A 757 2.26 -21.12 -33.00
C TYR A 757 1.79 -22.33 -32.20
N TYR A 758 0.75 -23.03 -32.68
CA TYR A 758 0.20 -24.15 -31.92
C TYR A 758 1.20 -25.31 -31.77
N PRO A 759 1.91 -25.75 -32.81
CA PRO A 759 2.88 -26.85 -32.69
C PRO A 759 4.17 -26.47 -31.95
N LEU A 760 4.65 -25.23 -32.07
CA LEU A 760 5.97 -24.83 -31.55
C LEU A 760 5.90 -24.05 -30.24
N ASN A 761 4.73 -23.54 -29.85
CA ASN A 761 4.53 -22.78 -28.62
C ASN A 761 3.53 -23.47 -27.67
N ALA A 762 2.29 -23.67 -28.12
CA ALA A 762 1.22 -24.19 -27.26
C ALA A 762 1.38 -25.67 -26.90
N LEU A 763 1.73 -26.51 -27.89
CA LEU A 763 1.88 -27.95 -27.72
C LEU A 763 3.04 -28.33 -26.78
N PRO A 764 4.26 -27.73 -26.86
CA PRO A 764 5.32 -28.03 -25.91
C PRO A 764 4.96 -27.71 -24.46
N GLU A 765 4.22 -26.62 -24.23
CA GLU A 765 3.73 -26.28 -22.88
C GLU A 765 2.72 -27.32 -22.38
N PHE A 766 1.79 -27.76 -23.24
CA PHE A 766 0.81 -28.79 -22.89
C PHE A 766 1.48 -30.14 -22.56
N LEU A 767 2.42 -30.57 -23.40
CA LEU A 767 3.19 -31.80 -23.17
C LEU A 767 4.00 -31.70 -21.86
N CYS A 768 4.59 -30.54 -21.59
CA CYS A 768 5.30 -30.28 -20.34
C CYS A 768 4.39 -30.48 -19.12
N VAL A 769 3.19 -29.89 -19.13
CA VAL A 769 2.18 -30.07 -18.06
C VAL A 769 1.77 -31.54 -17.90
N CYS A 770 1.58 -32.27 -19.01
CA CYS A 770 1.29 -33.71 -18.95
C CYS A 770 2.40 -34.50 -18.25
N VAL A 771 3.67 -34.17 -18.52
CA VAL A 771 4.83 -34.83 -17.88
C VAL A 771 4.86 -34.57 -16.36
N TYR A 772 4.49 -33.38 -15.90
CA TYR A 772 4.34 -33.12 -14.45
C TYR A 772 3.28 -33.98 -13.77
N GLY A 773 2.29 -34.46 -14.53
CA GLY A 773 1.24 -35.33 -14.02
C GLY A 773 1.70 -36.75 -13.71
N VAL A 774 2.90 -37.15 -14.17
CA VAL A 774 3.46 -38.49 -13.97
C VAL A 774 3.60 -38.81 -12.48
N SER A 775 2.95 -39.89 -12.05
CA SER A 775 2.92 -40.30 -10.65
C SER A 775 4.33 -40.50 -10.09
N GLY A 776 4.59 -39.83 -8.97
CA GLY A 776 5.87 -39.89 -8.27
C GLY A 776 6.97 -39.03 -8.87
N LEU A 777 6.71 -38.18 -9.87
CA LEU A 777 7.67 -37.17 -10.34
C LEU A 777 7.71 -35.95 -9.42
N VAL A 778 6.55 -35.41 -9.02
CA VAL A 778 6.46 -34.35 -8.00
C VAL A 778 6.13 -34.99 -6.67
N LEU A 779 7.03 -34.85 -5.68
CA LEU A 779 6.85 -35.39 -4.33
C LEU A 779 6.10 -34.37 -3.45
N SER A 780 5.28 -34.84 -2.52
CA SER A 780 4.65 -33.99 -1.52
C SER A 780 5.69 -33.41 -0.55
N ARG A 781 5.37 -32.29 0.10
CA ARG A 781 6.26 -31.72 1.14
C ARG A 781 6.54 -32.69 2.30
N ALA A 782 5.57 -33.54 2.64
CA ALA A 782 5.74 -34.57 3.66
C ALA A 782 6.79 -35.61 3.24
N GLU A 783 6.72 -36.13 2.01
CA GLU A 783 7.70 -37.08 1.46
C GLU A 783 9.10 -36.49 1.32
N ILE A 784 9.21 -35.21 0.95
CA ILE A 784 10.49 -34.52 0.88
C ILE A 784 11.11 -34.44 2.28
N LYS A 785 10.31 -34.09 3.30
CA LYS A 785 10.77 -34.03 4.70
C LYS A 785 11.20 -35.40 5.22
N GLU A 786 10.44 -36.45 4.90
CA GLU A 786 10.77 -37.84 5.25
C GLU A 786 12.11 -38.27 4.65
N LYS A 787 12.30 -38.06 3.34
CA LYS A 787 13.57 -38.36 2.66
C LYS A 787 14.74 -37.52 3.15
N ASP A 788 14.50 -36.26 3.55
CA ASP A 788 15.52 -35.41 4.17
C ASP A 788 15.96 -35.96 5.54
N MET A 789 15.02 -36.41 6.37
CA MET A 789 15.32 -37.03 7.67
C MET A 789 16.08 -38.36 7.50
N GLU A 790 15.73 -39.18 6.50
CA GLU A 790 16.49 -40.39 6.16
C GLU A 790 17.93 -40.08 5.74
N LEU A 791 18.13 -39.04 4.90
CA LEU A 791 19.44 -38.60 4.45
C LEU A 791 20.30 -38.03 5.58
N GLU A 792 19.73 -37.27 6.51
CA GLU A 792 20.42 -36.78 7.71
C GLU A 792 20.78 -37.94 8.66
N GLY A 793 19.86 -38.87 8.88
CA GLY A 793 20.12 -40.10 9.64
C GLY A 793 21.24 -40.95 9.03
N TYR A 794 21.34 -41.02 7.70
CA TYR A 794 22.42 -41.72 7.00
C TYR A 794 23.75 -40.98 7.09
N ARG A 795 23.73 -39.64 7.06
CA ARG A 795 24.94 -38.78 7.21
C ARG A 795 25.52 -38.80 8.62
N ASN A 796 24.70 -39.03 9.64
CA ASN A 796 25.10 -39.09 11.04
C ASN A 796 25.49 -40.50 11.52
N ARG A 797 25.41 -41.52 10.65
CA ARG A 797 25.96 -42.84 10.98
C ARG A 797 27.50 -42.77 10.95
N PRO A 798 28.19 -43.24 12.01
CA PRO A 798 29.64 -43.34 11.97
C PRO A 798 30.06 -44.22 10.80
N VAL A 799 31.07 -43.77 10.05
CA VAL A 799 31.67 -44.55 8.97
C VAL A 799 32.28 -45.80 9.62
N SER A 800 31.59 -46.94 9.54
CA SER A 800 32.20 -48.23 9.79
C SER A 800 33.23 -48.43 8.68
N GLY A 801 34.50 -48.17 8.99
CA GLY A 801 35.61 -48.61 8.16
C GLY A 801 35.56 -50.13 7.97
N PRO A 802 36.20 -50.67 6.92
CA PRO A 802 36.28 -52.10 6.74
C PRO A 802 36.94 -52.72 7.97
N THR A 803 36.18 -53.54 8.70
CA THR A 803 36.75 -54.48 9.66
C THR A 803 37.67 -55.41 8.89
N VAL A 804 38.97 -55.30 9.17
CA VAL A 804 39.96 -56.31 8.82
C VAL A 804 39.57 -57.60 9.54
N ALA A 805 39.19 -58.61 8.77
CA ALA A 805 39.28 -60.02 9.08
C ALA A 805 39.47 -60.77 7.76
#